data_AF-A0A2R6WUE0-F1
#
_entry.id   AF-A0A2R6WUE0-F1
#
_cell.length_a   1.000
_cell.length_b   1.000
_cell.length_c   1.000
_cell.angle_alpha   90.00
_cell.angle_beta   90.00
_cell.angle_gamma   90.00
#
_symmetry.space_group_name_H-M   'P 1'
#
loop_
_entity.id
_entity.type
_entity.pdbx_description
1 polymer ?
#
loop_
_entity_poly.entity_id
_entity_poly.type
_entity_poly.pdbx_seq_one_letter_code
_entity_poly.pdbx_strand_id
1 'polypeptide(L)'
;MACISSRLSVSPNFSGLRKALPSTSTSSTTVSVSSSGSEGSYAAGRLSLQVVASAKRFPASSTPSSPSQTPPVNAISSKVPEELVSTSALPTKPVLETDPLKLWQRYLEWLYQDKDIGIEIDVSRIGFTDEYLAMMRPKLDQAFRAMADLEGGSIANPDEGRMVGHYWLRKPELAPTAYLQKQIVQTIESVQSFAKDVISGKIKPPPCPNGRFTQILSVGIGGSALGPQFVAEALAPDNPPLKLRFIDNTDPAGIDHQIAQLGPELSSTLVVVISKSGGTPETRNGLLEVQRAFREKGLDFSKQGVAITQENSLLDNTARIEGWLARFPMYDWVGGRTSEMSAVGLLPAALQGIDIHGMLEGARLMDETTRIRDLKTNPAALLALSWYWATDGNGSKDMVVLPYKDSLLLFSRYLQQLVMESLGKEYDLDGNLVNQGLAVYGNKGSTDQHAYIQQLREGVPNFFATFIEVLRDRPPGHDWELEPGVTCGDYLFGMLQGTRQALYANKRESITVTVNEVNPITVGALIALYERAVGLYASLINVNAYHQPGVEAGKKAAGEVLALQKRVLSVLNDASCQEPVEPLTLEQIATRAQAPHQVEMIYKIVAHMVANDRALFAEGDCGSPKSVKVFTGEWERYRQMLERTFRFKYAPKMDSLEPYEM
;
A
#
# COMPACT_ATOMS: atom_id res chain seq x y z
N MET A 1 3.08 38.06 -17.23
CA MET A 1 2.09 39.07 -16.78
C MET A 1 1.36 38.51 -15.58
N ALA A 2 1.88 38.80 -14.38
CA ALA A 2 1.23 39.66 -13.36
C ALA A 2 0.05 38.92 -12.69
N CYS A 3 0.21 38.22 -11.56
CA CYS A 3 0.59 38.70 -10.23
C CYS A 3 -0.26 39.90 -9.79
N ILE A 4 -1.35 39.64 -9.05
CA ILE A 4 -1.93 40.61 -8.11
C ILE A 4 -2.26 39.90 -6.79
N SER A 5 -1.49 40.29 -5.79
CA SER A 5 -1.71 40.11 -4.36
C SER A 5 -3.00 40.81 -3.91
N SER A 6 -3.72 40.24 -2.95
CA SER A 6 -4.32 41.08 -1.91
C SER A 6 -4.30 40.37 -0.54
N ARG A 7 -3.52 40.95 0.37
CA ARG A 7 -3.62 40.77 1.82
C ARG A 7 -4.82 41.57 2.31
N LEU A 8 -5.63 41.01 3.19
CA LEU A 8 -6.41 41.78 4.15
C LEU A 8 -6.42 41.06 5.50
N SER A 9 -5.76 41.70 6.46
CA SER A 9 -5.79 41.48 7.89
C SER A 9 -7.11 41.97 8.48
N VAL A 10 -7.77 41.17 9.31
CA VAL A 10 -8.74 41.69 10.29
C VAL A 10 -8.61 40.89 11.59
N SER A 11 -8.29 41.59 12.68
CA SER A 11 -8.57 41.16 14.06
C SER A 11 -9.79 41.94 14.59
N PRO A 12 -10.49 41.40 15.60
CA PRO A 12 -11.89 41.70 15.86
C PRO A 12 -12.09 42.76 16.94
N ASN A 13 -13.24 43.44 16.92
CA ASN A 13 -14.02 43.87 18.09
C ASN A 13 -15.16 44.81 17.64
N PHE A 14 -16.42 44.48 17.93
CA PHE A 14 -17.26 45.24 18.86
C PHE A 14 -18.69 44.67 18.93
N SER A 15 -19.11 44.50 20.18
CA SER A 15 -20.45 44.21 20.68
C SER A 15 -21.44 45.38 20.50
N GLY A 16 -22.74 45.09 20.37
CA GLY A 16 -23.78 45.96 20.96
C GLY A 16 -25.10 46.18 20.21
N LEU A 17 -26.12 45.38 20.58
CA LEU A 17 -27.49 45.77 20.97
C LEU A 17 -28.47 46.49 19.99
N ARG A 18 -29.66 45.85 19.90
CA ARG A 18 -31.06 46.38 19.90
C ARG A 18 -31.64 47.02 18.62
N LYS A 19 -32.69 46.41 18.04
CA LYS A 19 -34.14 46.65 18.32
C LYS A 19 -35.06 45.91 17.33
N ALA A 20 -36.29 45.64 17.77
CA ALA A 20 -37.34 44.86 17.12
C ALA A 20 -38.21 45.65 16.11
N LEU A 21 -38.68 44.94 15.05
CA LEU A 21 -39.99 44.92 14.32
C LEU A 21 -40.71 46.25 13.95
N PRO A 22 -41.53 46.34 12.86
CA PRO A 22 -42.48 45.30 12.41
C PRO A 22 -42.72 45.13 10.88
N SER A 23 -43.60 44.16 10.59
CA SER A 23 -44.19 43.68 9.34
C SER A 23 -44.88 44.72 8.43
N THR A 24 -44.80 44.51 7.11
CA THR A 24 -45.88 44.81 6.14
C THR A 24 -45.88 43.81 4.98
N SER A 25 -47.11 43.53 4.52
CA SER A 25 -47.61 42.50 3.62
C SER A 25 -47.61 42.87 2.12
N THR A 26 -48.03 41.89 1.30
CA THR A 26 -48.56 41.94 -0.10
C THR A 26 -47.51 42.00 -1.22
N SER A 27 -47.61 41.29 -2.36
CA SER A 27 -48.69 40.52 -2.98
C SER A 27 -48.17 39.57 -4.06
N SER A 28 -48.92 38.49 -4.25
CA SER A 28 -49.05 37.57 -5.40
C SER A 28 -48.77 38.11 -6.81
N THR A 29 -48.13 37.28 -7.64
CA THR A 29 -48.58 37.04 -9.02
C THR A 29 -48.56 35.54 -9.32
N THR A 30 -49.75 34.97 -9.37
CA THR A 30 -50.06 33.66 -9.97
C THR A 30 -50.34 33.89 -11.45
N VAL A 31 -49.72 33.10 -12.33
CA VAL A 31 -50.32 32.74 -13.63
C VAL A 31 -50.17 31.24 -13.78
N SER A 32 -51.29 30.63 -14.16
CA SER A 32 -51.56 29.20 -14.22
C SER A 32 -52.03 28.81 -15.62
N VAL A 33 -51.95 27.50 -15.92
CA VAL A 33 -52.70 26.73 -16.94
C VAL A 33 -52.07 26.77 -18.36
N SER A 34 -51.92 25.70 -19.17
CA SER A 34 -52.62 24.39 -19.31
C SER A 34 -51.82 23.33 -20.09
N SER A 35 -52.06 22.06 -19.69
CA SER A 35 -52.18 20.79 -20.44
C SER A 35 -51.96 20.67 -21.97
N SER A 36 -51.32 19.57 -22.39
CA SER A 36 -51.93 18.47 -23.21
C SER A 36 -50.87 17.42 -23.62
N GLY A 37 -51.20 16.13 -23.52
CA GLY A 37 -50.30 15.02 -23.86
C GLY A 37 -50.30 14.58 -25.33
N SER A 38 -49.43 13.63 -25.65
CA SER A 38 -49.58 12.68 -26.76
C SER A 38 -48.61 11.50 -26.60
N GLU A 39 -49.16 10.29 -26.66
CA GLU A 39 -48.44 9.03 -26.86
C GLU A 39 -47.75 8.97 -28.24
N GLY A 40 -46.68 8.19 -28.35
CA GLY A 40 -46.04 7.84 -29.62
C GLY A 40 -45.01 6.73 -29.48
N SER A 41 -45.41 5.50 -29.85
CA SER A 41 -44.54 4.33 -29.99
C SER A 41 -43.62 4.45 -31.21
N TYR A 42 -42.36 4.00 -31.14
CA TYR A 42 -41.64 3.45 -32.30
C TYR A 42 -40.64 2.37 -31.91
N ALA A 43 -40.65 1.30 -32.71
CA ALA A 43 -39.95 0.04 -32.56
C ALA A 43 -38.43 0.15 -32.78
N ALA A 44 -37.64 -0.59 -31.99
CA ALA A 44 -36.22 -0.80 -32.23
C ALA A 44 -36.01 -2.04 -33.12
N GLY A 45 -35.54 -1.81 -34.35
CA GLY A 45 -35.14 -2.86 -35.29
C GLY A 45 -33.81 -3.52 -34.88
N ARG A 46 -33.81 -4.85 -34.93
CA ARG A 46 -32.59 -5.68 -34.85
C ARG A 46 -31.76 -5.52 -36.12
N LEU A 47 -30.48 -5.24 -35.98
CA LEU A 47 -29.48 -5.38 -37.04
C LEU A 47 -28.39 -6.35 -36.57
N SER A 48 -28.41 -7.53 -37.16
CA SER A 48 -27.44 -8.62 -37.00
C SER A 48 -26.28 -8.36 -37.96
N LEU A 49 -25.05 -8.24 -37.45
CA LEU A 49 -23.82 -8.23 -38.25
C LEU A 49 -23.11 -9.58 -38.07
N GLN A 50 -23.22 -10.44 -39.09
CA GLN A 50 -22.39 -11.62 -39.27
C GLN A 50 -21.04 -11.21 -39.86
N VAL A 51 -19.94 -11.55 -39.19
CA VAL A 51 -18.60 -11.50 -39.76
C VAL A 51 -18.21 -12.90 -40.21
N VAL A 52 -17.99 -13.04 -41.52
CA VAL A 52 -17.54 -14.26 -42.20
C VAL A 52 -16.01 -14.28 -42.19
N ALA A 53 -15.41 -15.31 -41.57
CA ALA A 53 -13.97 -15.57 -41.66
C ALA A 53 -13.69 -16.54 -42.82
N SER A 54 -12.98 -16.08 -43.85
CA SER A 54 -12.55 -16.89 -44.99
C SER A 54 -11.09 -17.32 -44.82
N ALA A 55 -10.85 -18.63 -44.77
CA ALA A 55 -9.54 -19.24 -44.82
C ALA A 55 -8.94 -19.21 -46.24
N LYS A 56 -7.63 -19.01 -46.36
CA LYS A 56 -6.85 -19.34 -47.55
C LYS A 56 -5.56 -20.08 -47.15
N ARG A 57 -5.30 -21.19 -47.84
CA ARG A 57 -4.11 -22.07 -47.75
C ARG A 57 -3.21 -21.91 -48.98
N PHE A 58 -1.96 -22.37 -48.80
CA PHE A 58 -0.96 -22.95 -49.74
C PHE A 58 0.14 -22.02 -50.30
N PRO A 59 1.35 -22.55 -50.70
CA PRO A 59 1.95 -23.89 -50.52
C PRO A 59 3.45 -23.89 -50.05
N ALA A 60 4.03 -25.10 -49.98
CA ALA A 60 5.38 -25.44 -49.50
C ALA A 60 6.47 -25.60 -50.59
N SER A 61 7.76 -25.53 -50.20
CA SER A 61 8.93 -26.15 -50.86
C SER A 61 10.14 -26.20 -49.87
N SER A 62 10.59 -27.39 -49.43
CA SER A 62 11.74 -28.22 -49.90
C SER A 62 13.11 -27.97 -49.21
N THR A 63 13.55 -29.01 -48.48
CA THR A 63 14.80 -29.42 -47.77
C THR A 63 16.12 -29.31 -48.59
N PRO A 64 17.39 -29.52 -48.05
CA PRO A 64 17.78 -30.56 -47.06
C PRO A 64 19.00 -30.35 -46.11
N SER A 65 19.08 -31.18 -45.05
CA SER A 65 20.21 -32.09 -44.68
C SER A 65 20.33 -32.40 -43.17
N SER A 66 20.55 -33.69 -42.85
CA SER A 66 20.52 -34.38 -41.55
C SER A 66 21.91 -34.45 -40.83
N PRO A 67 22.20 -35.32 -39.83
CA PRO A 67 21.39 -35.96 -38.75
C PRO A 67 22.08 -35.94 -37.34
N SER A 68 21.37 -36.28 -36.27
CA SER A 68 21.91 -37.18 -35.21
C SER A 68 20.79 -37.87 -34.43
N GLN A 69 21.03 -39.15 -34.11
CA GLN A 69 20.09 -40.18 -33.67
C GLN A 69 20.10 -40.36 -32.13
N THR A 70 18.99 -40.84 -31.55
CA THR A 70 18.92 -41.89 -30.49
C THR A 70 17.44 -42.31 -30.23
N PRO A 71 17.16 -43.53 -29.72
CA PRO A 71 16.01 -44.39 -30.10
C PRO A 71 14.77 -44.31 -29.16
N PRO A 72 13.63 -44.95 -29.53
CA PRO A 72 12.34 -44.75 -28.84
C PRO A 72 12.09 -45.76 -27.71
N VAL A 73 11.33 -45.34 -26.69
CA VAL A 73 10.81 -46.21 -25.62
C VAL A 73 9.33 -46.49 -25.87
N ASN A 74 8.98 -47.78 -25.82
CA ASN A 74 7.67 -48.36 -26.11
C ASN A 74 6.54 -47.81 -25.23
N ALA A 75 5.42 -47.45 -25.87
CA ALA A 75 4.14 -47.21 -25.21
C ALA A 75 3.46 -48.55 -24.88
N ILE A 76 3.26 -48.83 -23.59
CA ILE A 76 2.38 -49.91 -23.13
C ILE A 76 0.99 -49.30 -22.92
N SER A 77 0.07 -49.71 -23.79
CA SER A 77 -1.37 -49.44 -23.66
C SER A 77 -1.96 -50.39 -22.62
N SER A 78 -2.44 -49.84 -21.50
CA SER A 78 -3.35 -50.53 -20.58
C SER A 78 -4.71 -49.84 -20.63
N LYS A 79 -5.66 -50.46 -21.34
CA LYS A 79 -7.09 -50.15 -21.27
C LYS A 79 -7.59 -50.34 -19.84
N VAL A 80 -8.06 -49.27 -19.21
CA VAL A 80 -8.86 -49.33 -17.98
C VAL A 80 -10.34 -49.41 -18.38
N PRO A 81 -11.17 -50.27 -17.76
CA PRO A 81 -12.59 -50.39 -18.09
C PRO A 81 -13.37 -49.10 -17.78
N GLU A 82 -14.25 -48.70 -18.70
CA GLU A 82 -15.27 -47.68 -18.50
C GLU A 82 -16.33 -48.19 -17.52
N GLU A 83 -16.10 -48.09 -16.22
CA GLU A 83 -17.16 -48.11 -15.21
C GLU A 83 -16.59 -47.58 -13.88
N LEU A 84 -17.27 -46.58 -13.29
CA LEU A 84 -16.91 -45.80 -12.09
C LEU A 84 -15.99 -44.59 -12.28
N VAL A 85 -16.43 -43.63 -13.10
CA VAL A 85 -16.17 -42.21 -12.80
C VAL A 85 -17.52 -41.53 -12.64
N SER A 86 -18.10 -41.63 -11.44
CA SER A 86 -19.08 -40.62 -11.05
C SER A 86 -18.30 -39.33 -10.83
N THR A 87 -18.25 -38.48 -11.84
CA THR A 87 -17.96 -37.06 -11.64
C THR A 87 -19.10 -36.51 -10.77
N SER A 88 -18.94 -36.57 -9.45
CA SER A 88 -19.77 -35.73 -8.58
C SER A 88 -19.46 -34.29 -8.97
N ALA A 89 -20.34 -33.69 -9.75
CA ALA A 89 -20.31 -32.25 -9.96
C ALA A 89 -20.19 -31.61 -8.58
N LEU A 90 -19.17 -30.75 -8.39
CA LEU A 90 -19.07 -29.92 -7.19
C LEU A 90 -20.44 -29.25 -7.01
N PRO A 91 -21.07 -29.35 -5.83
CA PRO A 91 -22.37 -28.74 -5.61
C PRO A 91 -22.29 -27.27 -6.01
N THR A 92 -23.29 -26.83 -6.80
CA THR A 92 -23.39 -25.43 -7.20
C THR A 92 -23.35 -24.56 -5.95
N LYS A 93 -22.43 -23.59 -5.91
CA LYS A 93 -22.26 -22.69 -4.76
C LYS A 93 -23.62 -22.08 -4.43
N PRO A 94 -24.16 -22.25 -3.21
CA PRO A 94 -25.47 -21.77 -2.85
C PRO A 94 -25.61 -20.28 -3.14
N VAL A 95 -26.78 -19.92 -3.64
CA VAL A 95 -27.13 -18.53 -3.97
C VAL A 95 -27.33 -17.78 -2.65
N LEU A 96 -26.93 -16.51 -2.61
CA LEU A 96 -27.25 -15.62 -1.50
C LEU A 96 -28.76 -15.69 -1.18
N GLU A 97 -29.10 -15.80 0.10
CA GLU A 97 -30.49 -15.68 0.56
C GLU A 97 -31.05 -14.36 0.05
N THR A 98 -32.29 -14.32 -0.46
CA THR A 98 -32.94 -13.13 -1.02
C THR A 98 -34.28 -12.80 -0.35
N ASP A 99 -34.83 -13.73 0.44
CA ASP A 99 -35.99 -13.48 1.27
C ASP A 99 -35.60 -12.52 2.42
N PRO A 100 -36.26 -11.34 2.54
CA PRO A 100 -35.88 -10.35 3.54
C PRO A 100 -36.00 -10.84 4.99
N LEU A 101 -36.97 -11.71 5.30
CA LEU A 101 -37.17 -12.22 6.65
C LEU A 101 -36.10 -13.26 7.00
N LYS A 102 -35.75 -14.14 6.06
CA LYS A 102 -34.65 -15.09 6.25
C LYS A 102 -33.30 -14.38 6.30
N LEU A 103 -33.08 -13.37 5.48
CA LEU A 103 -31.87 -12.54 5.53
C LEU A 103 -31.76 -11.84 6.90
N TRP A 104 -32.86 -11.34 7.45
CA TRP A 104 -32.87 -10.77 8.80
C TRP A 104 -32.53 -11.81 9.87
N GLN A 105 -33.07 -13.03 9.79
CA GLN A 105 -32.68 -14.11 10.72
C GLN A 105 -31.19 -14.44 10.59
N ARG A 106 -30.67 -14.49 9.36
CA ARG A 106 -29.24 -14.68 9.10
C ARG A 106 -28.41 -13.53 9.67
N TYR A 107 -28.87 -12.28 9.55
CA TYR A 107 -28.22 -11.14 10.18
C TYR A 107 -28.15 -11.29 11.69
N LEU A 108 -29.26 -11.63 12.36
CA LEU A 108 -29.28 -11.86 13.81
C LEU A 108 -28.34 -12.99 14.25
N GLU A 109 -28.24 -14.04 13.44
CA GLU A 109 -27.42 -15.21 13.75
C GLU A 109 -25.91 -14.98 13.52
N TRP A 110 -25.56 -14.17 12.53
CA TRP A 110 -24.18 -14.00 12.04
C TRP A 110 -23.60 -12.60 12.28
N LEU A 111 -24.29 -11.77 13.06
CA LEU A 111 -23.78 -10.51 13.55
C LEU A 111 -22.95 -10.76 14.82
N TYR A 112 -21.66 -10.45 14.74
CA TYR A 112 -20.81 -10.32 15.91
C TYR A 112 -20.85 -8.88 16.41
N GLN A 113 -20.93 -8.69 17.73
CA GLN A 113 -20.85 -7.38 18.36
C GLN A 113 -19.95 -7.44 19.59
N ASP A 114 -19.06 -6.45 19.70
CA ASP A 114 -18.27 -6.19 20.90
C ASP A 114 -18.46 -4.73 21.32
N LYS A 115 -19.16 -4.54 22.45
CA LYS A 115 -19.51 -3.22 22.95
C LYS A 115 -18.34 -2.51 23.63
N ASP A 116 -17.40 -3.27 24.18
CA ASP A 116 -16.25 -2.71 24.91
C ASP A 116 -15.24 -2.13 23.91
N ILE A 117 -15.05 -2.81 22.78
CA ILE A 117 -14.22 -2.33 21.67
C ILE A 117 -15.00 -1.33 20.79
N GLY A 118 -16.32 -1.48 20.70
CA GLY A 118 -17.18 -0.71 19.80
C GLY A 118 -17.08 -1.16 18.34
N ILE A 119 -17.04 -2.48 18.12
CA ILE A 119 -16.94 -3.13 16.80
C ILE A 119 -18.13 -4.06 16.56
N GLU A 120 -18.61 -4.10 15.31
CA GLU A 120 -19.56 -5.10 14.83
C GLU A 120 -19.09 -5.69 13.50
N ILE A 121 -19.33 -6.99 13.30
CA ILE A 121 -19.05 -7.69 12.04
C ILE A 121 -20.33 -8.34 11.52
N ASP A 122 -20.82 -7.88 10.38
CA ASP A 122 -21.94 -8.46 9.64
C ASP A 122 -21.42 -9.28 8.44
N VAL A 123 -21.59 -10.61 8.50
CA VAL A 123 -21.31 -11.55 7.39
C VAL A 123 -22.58 -12.17 6.79
N SER A 124 -23.75 -11.60 7.06
CA SER A 124 -25.04 -12.12 6.59
C SER A 124 -25.16 -12.16 5.06
N ARG A 125 -24.41 -11.30 4.37
CA ARG A 125 -24.33 -11.21 2.90
C ARG A 125 -23.17 -11.98 2.30
N ILE A 126 -22.66 -12.98 3.02
CA ILE A 126 -21.77 -14.03 2.52
C ILE A 126 -22.57 -15.33 2.40
N GLY A 127 -22.33 -16.13 1.36
CA GLY A 127 -23.19 -17.26 0.99
C GLY A 127 -22.97 -18.60 1.71
N PHE A 128 -22.04 -18.71 2.67
CA PHE A 128 -21.78 -20.01 3.31
C PHE A 128 -22.99 -20.51 4.13
N THR A 129 -23.20 -21.82 4.15
CA THR A 129 -24.29 -22.48 4.90
C THR A 129 -23.78 -23.17 6.16
N ASP A 130 -24.69 -23.62 7.03
CA ASP A 130 -24.32 -24.40 8.22
C ASP A 130 -23.69 -25.75 7.85
N GLU A 131 -24.11 -26.38 6.75
CA GLU A 131 -23.47 -27.59 6.23
C GLU A 131 -22.03 -27.30 5.80
N TYR A 132 -21.79 -26.15 5.16
CA TYR A 132 -20.43 -25.72 4.82
C TYR A 132 -19.58 -25.50 6.07
N LEU A 133 -20.15 -24.88 7.10
CA LEU A 133 -19.46 -24.72 8.37
C LEU A 133 -19.09 -26.07 8.99
N ALA A 134 -20.01 -27.04 8.99
CA ALA A 134 -19.75 -28.37 9.53
C ALA A 134 -18.56 -29.04 8.80
N MET A 135 -18.45 -28.86 7.48
CA MET A 135 -17.31 -29.35 6.69
C MET A 135 -16.00 -28.60 7.03
N MET A 136 -16.07 -27.30 7.32
CA MET A 136 -14.90 -26.47 7.63
C MET A 136 -14.42 -26.58 9.08
N ARG A 137 -15.23 -27.15 9.99
CA ARG A 137 -14.92 -27.29 11.42
C ARG A 137 -13.52 -27.86 11.69
N PRO A 138 -13.06 -28.95 11.04
CA PRO A 138 -11.73 -29.50 11.30
C PRO A 138 -10.59 -28.53 10.92
N LYS A 139 -10.74 -27.82 9.78
CA LYS A 139 -9.75 -26.81 9.33
C LYS A 139 -9.72 -25.60 10.26
N LEU A 140 -10.88 -25.12 10.70
CA LEU A 140 -10.98 -24.03 11.67
C LEU A 140 -10.33 -24.40 13.01
N ASP A 141 -10.60 -25.61 13.51
CA ASP A 141 -10.00 -26.09 14.77
C ASP A 141 -8.47 -26.21 14.65
N GLN A 142 -7.95 -26.63 13.50
CA GLN A 142 -6.51 -26.61 13.21
C GLN A 142 -5.96 -25.18 13.18
N ALA A 143 -6.63 -24.25 12.51
CA ALA A 143 -6.23 -22.84 12.45
C ALA A 143 -6.16 -22.19 13.84
N PHE A 144 -7.15 -22.47 14.70
CA PHE A 144 -7.13 -22.00 16.09
C PHE A 144 -5.98 -22.59 16.91
N ARG A 145 -5.63 -23.85 16.70
CA ARG A 145 -4.46 -24.47 17.36
C ARG A 145 -3.17 -23.82 16.86
N ALA A 146 -3.00 -23.66 15.55
CA ALA A 146 -1.83 -23.03 14.95
C ALA A 146 -1.62 -21.61 15.48
N MET A 147 -2.68 -20.80 15.61
CA MET A 147 -2.59 -19.47 16.20
C MET A 147 -2.25 -19.50 17.69
N ALA A 148 -2.74 -20.47 18.45
CA ALA A 148 -2.38 -20.62 19.86
C ALA A 148 -0.92 -21.04 20.03
N ASP A 149 -0.43 -21.97 19.20
CA ASP A 149 0.97 -22.40 19.21
C ASP A 149 1.91 -21.24 18.81
N LEU A 150 1.52 -20.44 17.81
CA LEU A 150 2.24 -19.24 17.39
C LEU A 150 2.37 -18.25 18.54
N GLU A 151 1.28 -17.91 19.22
CA GLU A 151 1.31 -17.01 20.38
C GLU A 151 2.09 -17.59 21.56
N GLY A 152 2.10 -18.93 21.69
CA GLY A 152 2.91 -19.65 22.66
C GLY A 152 4.42 -19.62 22.36
N GLY A 153 4.85 -19.05 21.24
CA GLY A 153 6.26 -18.92 20.86
C GLY A 153 6.81 -20.08 20.04
N SER A 154 5.95 -20.86 19.37
CA SER A 154 6.43 -21.84 18.39
C SER A 154 7.11 -21.17 17.20
N ILE A 155 7.92 -21.94 16.47
CA ILE A 155 8.48 -21.47 15.20
C ILE A 155 7.37 -21.47 14.14
N ALA A 156 6.74 -20.30 13.98
CA ALA A 156 5.67 -20.08 13.00
C ALA A 156 6.19 -19.66 11.62
N ASN A 157 7.46 -19.23 11.52
CA ASN A 157 8.14 -19.00 10.26
C ASN A 157 9.25 -20.05 10.07
N PRO A 158 8.93 -21.24 9.55
CA PRO A 158 9.88 -22.33 9.41
C PRO A 158 11.02 -22.02 8.43
N ASP A 159 10.77 -21.24 7.37
CA ASP A 159 11.77 -20.90 6.36
C ASP A 159 12.92 -20.05 6.92
N GLU A 160 12.64 -19.20 7.90
CA GLU A 160 13.65 -18.37 8.56
C GLU A 160 14.02 -18.87 9.96
N GLY A 161 13.37 -19.92 10.45
CA GLY A 161 13.56 -20.45 11.81
C GLY A 161 13.17 -19.46 12.91
N ARG A 162 12.10 -18.67 12.70
CA ARG A 162 11.72 -17.55 13.58
C ARG A 162 10.36 -17.76 14.25
N MET A 163 10.27 -17.25 15.48
CA MET A 163 8.99 -16.99 16.15
C MET A 163 8.28 -15.80 15.49
N VAL A 164 6.97 -15.68 15.75
CA VAL A 164 6.15 -14.55 15.32
C VAL A 164 5.41 -13.99 16.53
N GLY A 165 5.80 -12.79 16.97
CA GLY A 165 5.47 -12.31 18.31
C GLY A 165 4.78 -10.95 18.39
N HIS A 166 4.22 -10.44 17.28
CA HIS A 166 3.57 -9.12 17.28
C HIS A 166 2.39 -9.02 18.28
N TYR A 167 1.76 -10.14 18.63
CA TYR A 167 0.77 -10.26 19.71
C TYR A 167 1.32 -9.89 21.10
N TRP A 168 2.61 -10.17 21.37
CA TRP A 168 3.23 -9.85 22.65
C TRP A 168 3.47 -8.35 22.82
N LEU A 169 3.56 -7.59 21.72
CA LEU A 169 3.74 -6.13 21.79
C LEU A 169 2.57 -5.44 22.52
N ARG A 170 1.37 -6.02 22.39
CA ARG A 170 0.12 -5.53 23.01
C ARG A 170 -0.33 -6.32 24.24
N LYS A 171 0.32 -7.45 24.53
CA LYS A 171 0.16 -8.21 25.77
C LYS A 171 1.47 -8.85 26.20
N PRO A 172 2.42 -8.07 26.75
CA PRO A 172 3.79 -8.53 27.02
C PRO A 172 3.88 -9.73 27.97
N GLU A 173 2.86 -9.93 28.81
CA GLU A 173 2.77 -11.05 29.76
C GLU A 173 2.68 -12.42 29.07
N LEU A 174 2.30 -12.45 27.78
CA LEU A 174 2.27 -13.66 26.97
C LEU A 174 3.59 -13.97 26.27
N ALA A 175 4.59 -13.10 26.38
CA ALA A 175 5.88 -13.34 25.75
C ALA A 175 6.51 -14.64 26.30
N PRO A 176 7.16 -15.48 25.46
CA PRO A 176 7.67 -16.79 25.87
C PRO A 176 8.73 -16.74 26.98
N THR A 177 9.36 -15.59 27.19
CA THR A 177 10.38 -15.39 28.23
C THR A 177 10.20 -14.05 28.93
N ALA A 178 10.55 -14.01 30.22
CA ALA A 178 10.59 -12.77 31.00
C ALA A 178 11.54 -11.71 30.41
N TYR A 179 12.56 -12.15 29.67
CA TYR A 179 13.47 -11.25 28.96
C TYR A 179 12.74 -10.50 27.84
N LEU A 180 12.00 -11.21 26.99
CA LEU A 180 11.22 -10.61 25.91
C LEU A 180 10.13 -9.68 26.46
N GLN A 181 9.41 -10.11 27.49
CA GLN A 181 8.43 -9.27 28.19
C GLN A 181 9.06 -7.95 28.64
N LYS A 182 10.20 -8.02 29.33
CA LYS A 182 10.92 -6.84 29.81
C LYS A 182 11.36 -5.93 28.67
N GLN A 183 11.90 -6.48 27.57
CA GLN A 183 12.30 -5.70 26.41
C GLN A 183 11.14 -4.91 25.79
N ILE A 184 9.97 -5.55 25.67
CA ILE A 184 8.77 -4.92 25.11
C ILE A 184 8.33 -3.76 26.01
N VAL A 185 8.15 -4.01 27.31
CA VAL A 185 7.73 -2.99 28.29
C VAL A 185 8.70 -1.80 28.28
N GLN A 186 10.01 -2.07 28.37
CA GLN A 186 11.04 -1.02 28.36
C GLN A 186 11.03 -0.20 27.06
N THR A 187 10.72 -0.82 25.93
CA THR A 187 10.66 -0.12 24.64
C THR A 187 9.46 0.82 24.58
N ILE A 188 8.28 0.37 25.02
CA ILE A 188 7.07 1.20 25.10
C ILE A 188 7.31 2.40 26.04
N GLU A 189 7.87 2.16 27.23
CA GLU A 189 8.23 3.22 28.19
C GLU A 189 9.24 4.21 27.60
N SER A 190 10.26 3.71 26.89
CA SER A 190 11.28 4.54 26.25
C SER A 190 10.70 5.41 25.14
N VAL A 191 9.80 4.85 24.31
CA VAL A 191 9.09 5.59 23.27
C VAL A 191 8.27 6.72 23.89
N GLN A 192 7.47 6.42 24.92
CA GLN A 192 6.63 7.41 25.59
C GLN A 192 7.47 8.52 26.24
N SER A 193 8.53 8.14 26.96
CA SER A 193 9.41 9.11 27.62
C SER A 193 10.13 10.00 26.61
N PHE A 194 10.65 9.42 25.52
CA PHE A 194 11.34 10.18 24.48
C PHE A 194 10.40 11.15 23.78
N ALA A 195 9.20 10.70 23.38
CA ALA A 195 8.21 11.57 22.75
C ALA A 195 7.80 12.73 23.67
N LYS A 196 7.57 12.47 24.96
CA LYS A 196 7.29 13.50 25.96
C LYS A 196 8.43 14.51 26.09
N ASP A 197 9.67 14.04 26.13
CA ASP A 197 10.85 14.91 26.23
C ASP A 197 11.04 15.76 24.97
N VAL A 198 10.73 15.24 23.78
CA VAL A 198 10.71 16.00 22.52
C VAL A 198 9.60 17.06 22.50
N ILE A 199 8.37 16.67 22.83
CA ILE A 199 7.20 17.55 22.80
C ILE A 199 7.34 18.70 23.83
N SER A 200 7.89 18.40 25.01
CA SER A 200 8.13 19.40 26.05
C SER A 200 9.32 20.32 25.77
N GLY A 201 10.14 20.02 24.75
CA GLY A 201 11.34 20.78 24.42
C GLY A 201 12.55 20.51 25.32
N LYS A 202 12.50 19.45 26.14
CA LYS A 202 13.68 18.96 26.90
C LYS A 202 14.72 18.39 25.94
N ILE A 203 14.28 17.56 25.00
CA ILE A 203 15.03 17.21 23.80
C ILE A 203 14.63 18.21 22.72
N LYS A 204 15.58 19.01 22.26
CA LYS A 204 15.35 20.12 21.33
C LYS A 204 16.37 20.08 20.19
N PRO A 205 16.02 20.62 19.02
CA PRO A 205 16.98 20.76 17.93
C PRO A 205 18.13 21.70 18.33
N PRO A 206 19.23 21.71 17.56
CA PRO A 206 20.19 22.82 17.59
C PRO A 206 19.48 24.18 17.45
N PRO A 207 20.13 25.30 17.84
CA PRO A 207 19.51 26.62 17.80
C PRO A 207 18.80 26.91 16.47
N CYS A 208 17.48 27.02 16.52
CA CYS A 208 16.61 27.32 15.39
C CYS A 208 15.50 28.29 15.83
N PRO A 209 14.84 29.01 14.91
CA PRO A 209 13.85 30.03 15.25
C PRO A 209 12.71 29.54 16.16
N ASN A 210 12.30 28.27 16.02
CA ASN A 210 11.20 27.67 16.80
C ASN A 210 11.63 27.20 18.19
N GLY A 211 12.93 26.98 18.43
CA GLY A 211 13.47 26.47 19.70
C GLY A 211 13.03 25.05 20.10
N ARG A 212 12.24 24.37 19.27
CA ARG A 212 11.70 23.01 19.48
C ARG A 212 11.55 22.29 18.14
N PHE A 213 11.43 20.97 18.19
CA PHE A 213 11.05 20.19 17.01
C PHE A 213 9.59 20.50 16.63
N THR A 214 9.34 20.66 15.33
CA THR A 214 7.99 20.92 14.79
C THR A 214 7.60 19.93 13.70
N GLN A 215 8.57 19.23 13.10
CA GLN A 215 8.37 18.28 12.01
C GLN A 215 8.99 16.93 12.37
N ILE A 216 8.41 15.86 11.85
CA ILE A 216 9.00 14.52 11.78
C ILE A 216 9.20 14.20 10.30
N LEU A 217 10.40 13.77 9.91
CA LEU A 217 10.65 13.16 8.62
C LEU A 217 10.95 11.68 8.84
N SER A 218 9.96 10.83 8.55
CA SER A 218 10.13 9.38 8.63
C SER A 218 10.71 8.84 7.32
N VAL A 219 11.82 8.12 7.41
CA VAL A 219 12.52 7.52 6.27
C VAL A 219 12.49 6.00 6.43
N GLY A 220 11.66 5.33 5.64
CA GLY A 220 11.38 3.90 5.75
C GLY A 220 10.43 3.45 4.64
N ILE A 221 10.45 2.18 4.25
CA ILE A 221 9.61 1.64 3.16
C ILE A 221 8.80 0.43 3.62
N GLY A 222 7.66 0.18 2.96
CA GLY A 222 6.80 -0.97 3.23
C GLY A 222 6.27 -0.93 4.65
N GLY A 223 6.57 -1.97 5.44
CA GLY A 223 6.05 -2.08 6.81
C GLY A 223 6.60 -1.00 7.76
N SER A 224 7.70 -0.37 7.36
CA SER A 224 8.31 0.77 8.06
C SER A 224 7.71 2.13 7.69
N ALA A 225 6.67 2.15 6.84
CA ALA A 225 5.98 3.38 6.42
C ALA A 225 4.46 3.24 6.36
N LEU A 226 3.92 2.15 5.81
CA LEU A 226 2.48 2.01 5.55
C LEU A 226 1.62 1.99 6.82
N GLY A 227 2.07 1.33 7.88
CA GLY A 227 1.42 1.38 9.20
C GLY A 227 1.42 2.80 9.78
N PRO A 228 2.59 3.45 9.92
CA PRO A 228 2.67 4.81 10.45
C PRO A 228 1.91 5.83 9.60
N GLN A 229 1.88 5.68 8.27
CA GLN A 229 1.07 6.50 7.36
C GLN A 229 -0.41 6.35 7.66
N PHE A 230 -0.90 5.10 7.78
CA PHE A 230 -2.29 4.83 8.09
C PHE A 230 -2.70 5.42 9.46
N VAL A 231 -1.91 5.18 10.49
CA VAL A 231 -2.20 5.68 11.85
C VAL A 231 -2.17 7.20 11.92
N ALA A 232 -1.21 7.85 11.25
CA ALA A 232 -1.15 9.30 11.19
C ALA A 232 -2.38 9.91 10.49
N GLU A 233 -2.81 9.36 9.35
CA GLU A 233 -4.03 9.82 8.65
C GLU A 233 -5.30 9.56 9.48
N ALA A 234 -5.34 8.43 10.19
CA ALA A 234 -6.51 8.03 10.94
C ALA A 234 -6.71 8.82 12.24
N LEU A 235 -5.61 9.17 12.93
CA LEU A 235 -5.65 9.59 14.33
C LEU A 235 -4.92 10.90 14.65
N ALA A 236 -4.09 11.43 13.75
CA ALA A 236 -3.39 12.67 14.08
C ALA A 236 -4.39 13.81 14.30
N PRO A 237 -4.24 14.61 15.36
CA PRO A 237 -5.07 15.79 15.54
C PRO A 237 -4.76 16.82 14.43
N ASP A 238 -5.71 17.73 14.15
CA ASP A 238 -5.54 18.77 13.11
C ASP A 238 -4.26 19.61 13.28
N ASN A 239 -3.85 19.81 14.54
CA ASN A 239 -2.65 20.55 14.92
C ASN A 239 -1.75 19.67 15.81
N PRO A 240 -1.03 18.69 15.24
CA PRO A 240 -0.18 17.81 16.04
C PRO A 240 1.04 18.58 16.57
N PRO A 241 1.59 18.19 17.74
CA PRO A 241 2.81 18.81 18.28
C PRO A 241 3.96 18.83 17.28
N LEU A 242 4.13 17.73 16.54
CA LEU A 242 5.01 17.63 15.38
C LEU A 242 4.24 17.10 14.18
N LYS A 243 4.40 17.67 12.98
CA LYS A 243 3.75 17.16 11.75
C LYS A 243 4.63 16.12 11.08
N LEU A 244 4.03 15.02 10.63
CA LEU A 244 4.74 13.88 10.04
C LEU A 244 4.77 13.96 8.51
N ARG A 245 5.94 13.68 7.94
CA ARG A 245 6.20 13.49 6.50
C ARG A 245 6.98 12.22 6.26
N PHE A 246 6.94 11.69 5.05
CA PHE A 246 7.52 10.40 4.70
C PHE A 246 8.44 10.48 3.48
N ILE A 247 9.56 9.76 3.54
CA ILE A 247 10.34 9.30 2.39
C ILE A 247 10.31 7.77 2.42
N ASP A 248 9.50 7.19 1.55
CA ASP A 248 9.28 5.74 1.45
C ASP A 248 9.61 5.16 0.08
N ASN A 249 10.13 5.97 -0.83
CA ASN A 249 10.55 5.57 -2.17
C ASN A 249 11.93 6.14 -2.48
N THR A 250 12.65 5.52 -3.41
CA THR A 250 13.97 5.97 -3.87
C THR A 250 13.91 6.96 -5.03
N ASP A 251 12.71 7.36 -5.47
CA ASP A 251 12.51 8.37 -6.52
C ASP A 251 13.13 9.72 -6.09
N PRO A 252 14.18 10.20 -6.79
CA PRO A 252 14.87 11.44 -6.45
C PRO A 252 13.94 12.65 -6.38
N ALA A 253 12.98 12.77 -7.30
CA ALA A 253 12.08 13.93 -7.31
C ALA A 253 11.14 13.93 -6.08
N GLY A 254 10.74 12.74 -5.63
CA GLY A 254 9.95 12.58 -4.39
C GLY A 254 10.74 12.98 -3.16
N ILE A 255 12.00 12.55 -3.06
CA ILE A 255 12.93 12.92 -1.97
C ILE A 255 13.15 14.44 -1.97
N ASP A 256 13.52 15.01 -3.11
CA ASP A 256 13.75 16.44 -3.29
C ASP A 256 12.52 17.25 -2.91
N HIS A 257 11.33 16.80 -3.31
CA HIS A 257 10.07 17.45 -2.96
C HIS A 257 9.86 17.51 -1.45
N GLN A 258 10.08 16.41 -0.71
CA GLN A 258 9.90 16.41 0.75
C GLN A 258 10.90 17.35 1.44
N ILE A 259 12.17 17.32 1.01
CA ILE A 259 13.21 18.21 1.55
C ILE A 259 12.89 19.68 1.25
N ALA A 260 12.46 19.98 0.02
CA ALA A 260 12.08 21.34 -0.38
C ALA A 260 10.84 21.86 0.37
N GLN A 261 9.84 21.01 0.61
CA GLN A 261 8.64 21.36 1.37
C GLN A 261 8.93 21.65 2.84
N LEU A 262 9.94 21.00 3.43
CA LEU A 262 10.43 21.36 4.76
C LEU A 262 11.11 22.73 4.74
N GLY A 263 11.94 23.01 3.73
CA GLY A 263 12.58 24.32 3.56
C GLY A 263 13.30 24.77 4.84
N PRO A 264 12.97 25.94 5.42
CA PRO A 264 13.55 26.41 6.68
C PRO A 264 13.25 25.50 7.89
N GLU A 265 12.14 24.77 7.87
CA GLU A 265 11.73 23.87 8.97
C GLU A 265 12.65 22.66 9.11
N LEU A 266 13.54 22.38 8.13
CA LEU A 266 14.56 21.32 8.23
C LEU A 266 15.40 21.44 9.52
N SER A 267 15.68 22.68 9.96
CA SER A 267 16.40 22.98 11.21
C SER A 267 15.63 22.62 12.49
N SER A 268 14.32 22.39 12.39
CA SER A 268 13.44 21.94 13.47
C SER A 268 12.78 20.58 13.17
N THR A 269 13.35 19.79 12.26
CA THR A 269 12.86 18.46 11.89
C THR A 269 13.58 17.36 12.67
N LEU A 270 12.82 16.46 13.29
CA LEU A 270 13.34 15.20 13.81
C LEU A 270 13.27 14.14 12.69
N VAL A 271 14.41 13.54 12.33
CA VAL A 271 14.47 12.51 11.28
C VAL A 271 14.44 11.14 11.92
N VAL A 272 13.41 10.35 11.63
CA VAL A 272 13.24 8.99 12.15
C VAL A 272 13.52 8.00 11.03
N VAL A 273 14.61 7.26 11.13
CA VAL A 273 15.04 6.30 10.10
C VAL A 273 14.70 4.89 10.54
N ILE A 274 13.89 4.20 9.74
CA ILE A 274 13.29 2.92 10.09
C ILE A 274 13.73 1.86 9.08
N SER A 275 14.57 0.93 9.53
CA SER A 275 15.01 -0.22 8.73
C SER A 275 15.50 -1.32 9.64
N LYS A 276 14.90 -2.52 9.54
CA LYS A 276 15.28 -3.68 10.37
C LYS A 276 16.76 -4.04 10.19
N SER A 277 17.23 -4.22 8.95
CA SER A 277 18.62 -4.58 8.66
C SER A 277 19.56 -3.37 8.57
N GLY A 278 19.03 -2.16 8.36
CA GLY A 278 19.79 -0.97 8.00
C GLY A 278 20.35 -0.98 6.58
N GLY A 279 20.17 -2.07 5.83
CA GLY A 279 20.67 -2.25 4.46
C GLY A 279 19.63 -2.03 3.37
N THR A 280 18.38 -1.72 3.73
CA THR A 280 17.30 -1.47 2.75
C THR A 280 17.69 -0.32 1.81
N PRO A 281 17.85 -0.56 0.50
CA PRO A 281 18.38 0.44 -0.43
C PRO A 281 17.59 1.75 -0.42
N GLU A 282 16.26 1.70 -0.45
CA GLU A 282 15.38 2.86 -0.49
C GLU A 282 15.54 3.72 0.76
N THR A 283 15.44 3.12 1.95
CA THR A 283 15.67 3.80 3.23
C THR A 283 17.08 4.39 3.32
N ARG A 284 18.09 3.62 2.88
CA ARG A 284 19.49 4.07 2.91
C ARG A 284 19.72 5.25 1.97
N ASN A 285 19.17 5.22 0.77
CA ASN A 285 19.27 6.32 -0.19
C ASN A 285 18.59 7.57 0.37
N GLY A 286 17.37 7.44 0.88
CA GLY A 286 16.66 8.54 1.55
C GLY A 286 17.46 9.14 2.71
N LEU A 287 18.05 8.30 3.57
CA LEU A 287 18.93 8.77 4.65
C LEU A 287 20.12 9.58 4.11
N LEU A 288 20.80 9.08 3.08
CA LEU A 288 21.99 9.75 2.53
C LEU A 288 21.65 11.09 1.86
N GLU A 289 20.53 11.19 1.15
CA GLU A 289 20.05 12.44 0.56
C GLU A 289 19.62 13.44 1.64
N VAL A 290 18.95 12.99 2.70
CA VAL A 290 18.62 13.84 3.85
C VAL A 290 19.90 14.33 4.56
N GLN A 291 20.86 13.44 4.82
CA GLN A 291 22.15 13.84 5.40
C GLN A 291 22.91 14.83 4.52
N ARG A 292 22.84 14.68 3.20
CA ARG A 292 23.38 15.65 2.24
C ARG A 292 22.70 17.01 2.40
N ALA A 293 21.37 17.06 2.42
CA ALA A 293 20.62 18.30 2.60
C ALA A 293 20.95 18.99 3.94
N PHE A 294 21.13 18.22 5.01
CA PHE A 294 21.60 18.73 6.30
C PHE A 294 22.98 19.40 6.17
N ARG A 295 23.95 18.72 5.53
CA ARG A 295 25.30 19.28 5.30
C ARG A 295 25.26 20.55 4.46
N GLU A 296 24.47 20.59 3.40
CA GLU A 296 24.31 21.78 2.53
C GLU A 296 23.71 22.98 3.27
N LYS A 297 22.95 22.74 4.35
CA LYS A 297 22.41 23.77 5.25
C LYS A 297 23.28 24.04 6.49
N GLY A 298 24.42 23.37 6.64
CA GLY A 298 25.28 23.49 7.82
C GLY A 298 24.66 22.92 9.10
N LEU A 299 23.71 21.99 8.98
CA LEU A 299 23.04 21.32 10.10
C LEU A 299 23.77 20.03 10.49
N ASP A 300 23.77 19.71 11.78
CA ASP A 300 24.31 18.46 12.32
C ASP A 300 23.20 17.41 12.44
N PHE A 301 23.22 16.43 11.53
CA PHE A 301 22.25 15.33 11.50
C PHE A 301 22.21 14.54 12.81
N SER A 302 23.35 14.36 13.50
CA SER A 302 23.40 13.57 14.74
C SER A 302 22.52 14.15 15.85
N LYS A 303 22.24 15.47 15.81
CA LYS A 303 21.38 16.16 16.77
C LYS A 303 19.90 16.14 16.41
N GLN A 304 19.54 15.50 15.31
CA GLN A 304 18.18 15.44 14.79
C GLN A 304 17.79 14.03 14.28
N GLY A 305 18.73 13.08 14.25
CA GLY A 305 18.49 11.70 13.81
C GLY A 305 18.07 10.77 14.94
N VAL A 306 17.15 9.86 14.63
CA VAL A 306 16.69 8.74 15.47
C VAL A 306 16.65 7.48 14.60
N ALA A 307 17.10 6.35 15.14
CA ALA A 307 17.02 5.06 14.45
C ALA A 307 15.98 4.13 15.09
N ILE A 308 15.17 3.46 14.27
CA ILE A 308 14.36 2.31 14.67
C ILE A 308 14.85 1.12 13.85
N THR A 309 15.54 0.18 14.51
CA THR A 309 16.31 -0.85 13.80
C THR A 309 16.65 -2.04 14.70
N GLN A 310 17.06 -3.16 14.10
CA GLN A 310 17.55 -4.30 14.86
C GLN A 310 18.88 -3.96 15.52
N GLU A 311 19.08 -4.42 16.76
CA GLU A 311 20.34 -4.24 17.48
C GLU A 311 21.51 -4.84 16.68
N ASN A 312 22.63 -4.12 16.65
CA ASN A 312 23.84 -4.47 15.89
C ASN A 312 23.68 -4.49 14.36
N SER A 313 22.56 -3.99 13.82
CA SER A 313 22.39 -3.80 12.37
C SER A 313 23.35 -2.73 11.81
N LEU A 314 23.36 -2.57 10.49
CA LEU A 314 24.15 -1.50 9.87
C LEU A 314 23.71 -0.11 10.38
N LEU A 315 22.40 0.13 10.41
CA LEU A 315 21.83 1.41 10.84
C LEU A 315 22.04 1.64 12.34
N ASP A 316 21.97 0.59 13.15
CA ASP A 316 22.21 0.67 14.59
C ASP A 316 23.63 1.11 14.91
N ASN A 317 24.60 0.50 14.21
CA ASN A 317 26.00 0.85 14.33
C ASN A 317 26.28 2.26 13.81
N THR A 318 25.71 2.66 12.67
CA THR A 318 25.81 4.04 12.16
C THR A 318 25.30 5.03 13.19
N ALA A 319 24.08 4.85 13.69
CA ALA A 319 23.46 5.76 14.66
C ALA A 319 24.27 5.84 15.97
N ARG A 320 24.82 4.72 16.42
CA ARG A 320 25.67 4.66 17.62
C ARG A 320 27.02 5.36 17.42
N ILE A 321 27.69 5.13 16.30
CA ILE A 321 29.01 5.71 15.99
C ILE A 321 28.89 7.22 15.76
N GLU A 322 27.86 7.65 15.03
CA GLU A 322 27.62 9.07 14.74
C GLU A 322 26.97 9.83 15.91
N GLY A 323 26.50 9.12 16.95
CA GLY A 323 25.95 9.74 18.15
C GLY A 323 24.58 10.38 17.96
N TRP A 324 23.67 9.66 17.28
CA TRP A 324 22.28 10.08 17.05
C TRP A 324 21.50 10.20 18.38
N LEU A 325 20.40 10.96 18.38
CA LEU A 325 19.64 11.28 19.59
C LEU A 325 19.11 10.04 20.34
N ALA A 326 18.61 9.06 19.59
CA ALA A 326 18.04 7.85 20.14
C ALA A 326 18.08 6.68 19.15
N ARG A 327 18.01 5.46 19.70
CA ARG A 327 17.87 4.21 18.97
C ARG A 327 16.79 3.37 19.65
N PHE A 328 15.87 2.81 18.87
CA PHE A 328 14.81 1.93 19.36
C PHE A 328 14.87 0.58 18.64
N PRO A 329 14.62 -0.54 19.34
CA PRO A 329 14.78 -1.86 18.76
C PRO A 329 13.65 -2.22 17.80
N MET A 330 14.02 -2.89 16.71
CA MET A 330 13.14 -3.77 15.94
C MET A 330 13.57 -5.22 16.19
N TYR A 331 12.62 -6.08 16.54
CA TYR A 331 12.91 -7.47 16.85
C TYR A 331 12.83 -8.37 15.61
N ASP A 332 13.59 -9.46 15.62
CA ASP A 332 13.58 -10.46 14.55
C ASP A 332 12.23 -11.17 14.41
N TRP A 333 11.54 -11.43 15.52
CA TRP A 333 10.20 -12.02 15.60
C TRP A 333 9.03 -11.06 15.31
N VAL A 334 9.32 -9.78 15.03
CA VAL A 334 8.34 -8.82 14.50
C VAL A 334 8.55 -8.69 12.98
N GLY A 335 7.53 -9.08 12.22
CA GLY A 335 7.50 -8.91 10.77
C GLY A 335 7.29 -7.44 10.40
N GLY A 336 7.81 -6.99 9.26
CA GLY A 336 7.67 -5.59 8.85
C GLY A 336 6.21 -5.14 8.76
N ARG A 337 5.36 -5.93 8.09
CA ARG A 337 3.92 -5.65 7.92
C ARG A 337 3.07 -5.79 9.20
N THR A 338 3.65 -6.32 10.28
CA THR A 338 3.01 -6.46 11.61
C THR A 338 3.76 -5.66 12.68
N SER A 339 4.51 -4.63 12.27
CA SER A 339 5.37 -3.85 13.18
C SER A 339 4.73 -2.58 13.72
N GLU A 340 3.48 -2.26 13.35
CA GLU A 340 2.82 -1.01 13.75
C GLU A 340 2.74 -0.84 15.27
N MET A 341 2.47 -1.93 16.00
CA MET A 341 2.41 -1.93 17.47
C MET A 341 3.80 -1.99 18.15
N SER A 342 4.88 -1.83 17.39
CA SER A 342 6.26 -1.74 17.91
C SER A 342 6.74 -0.28 17.89
N ALA A 343 8.02 -0.04 18.20
CA ALA A 343 8.62 1.29 18.07
C ALA A 343 8.44 1.91 16.67
N VAL A 344 8.27 1.08 15.62
CA VAL A 344 8.01 1.52 14.23
C VAL A 344 6.79 2.45 14.13
N GLY A 345 5.65 2.06 14.69
CA GLY A 345 4.43 2.87 14.66
C GLY A 345 4.22 3.71 15.92
N LEU A 346 4.57 3.17 17.10
CA LEU A 346 4.33 3.86 18.36
C LEU A 346 5.14 5.15 18.50
N LEU A 347 6.40 5.20 18.03
CA LEU A 347 7.20 6.42 18.13
C LEU A 347 6.65 7.60 17.30
N PRO A 348 6.43 7.46 15.98
CA PRO A 348 5.84 8.55 15.20
C PRO A 348 4.46 8.94 15.73
N ALA A 349 3.61 7.99 16.13
CA ALA A 349 2.31 8.27 16.71
C ALA A 349 2.41 9.11 18.00
N ALA A 350 3.26 8.70 18.95
CA ALA A 350 3.46 9.44 20.20
C ALA A 350 4.00 10.86 19.97
N LEU A 351 4.88 11.05 19.00
CA LEU A 351 5.42 12.37 18.65
C LEU A 351 4.36 13.31 18.03
N GLN A 352 3.33 12.76 17.39
CA GLN A 352 2.14 13.50 16.94
C GLN A 352 1.10 13.73 18.03
N GLY A 353 1.34 13.25 19.25
CA GLY A 353 0.41 13.35 20.38
C GLY A 353 -0.74 12.34 20.35
N ILE A 354 -0.63 11.28 19.55
CA ILE A 354 -1.62 10.19 19.51
C ILE A 354 -1.45 9.32 20.76
N ASP A 355 -2.56 8.85 21.33
CA ASP A 355 -2.57 7.94 22.47
C ASP A 355 -2.17 6.52 22.05
N ILE A 356 -0.88 6.23 22.17
CA ILE A 356 -0.31 4.92 21.87
C ILE A 356 -0.77 3.81 22.82
N HIS A 357 -1.17 4.15 24.06
CA HIS A 357 -1.67 3.15 25.01
C HIS A 357 -3.09 2.73 24.63
N GLY A 358 -3.93 3.67 24.19
CA GLY A 358 -5.23 3.36 23.58
C GLY A 358 -5.10 2.42 22.38
N MET A 359 -4.13 2.64 21.49
CA MET A 359 -3.87 1.73 20.36
C MET A 359 -3.52 0.31 20.81
N LEU A 360 -2.57 0.18 21.75
CA LEU A 360 -2.16 -1.11 22.28
C LEU A 360 -3.31 -1.81 23.00
N GLU A 361 -4.11 -1.07 23.77
CA GLU A 361 -5.26 -1.59 24.50
C GLU A 361 -6.35 -2.12 23.56
N GLY A 362 -6.73 -1.36 22.53
CA GLY A 362 -7.72 -1.82 21.56
C GLY A 362 -7.26 -3.06 20.80
N ALA A 363 -5.98 -3.10 20.44
CA ALA A 363 -5.38 -4.27 19.82
C ALA A 363 -5.40 -5.48 20.79
N ARG A 364 -5.09 -5.27 22.07
CA ARG A 364 -5.10 -6.29 23.14
C ARG A 364 -6.50 -6.86 23.35
N LEU A 365 -7.53 -6.01 23.40
CA LEU A 365 -8.92 -6.41 23.55
C LEU A 365 -9.38 -7.28 22.37
N MET A 366 -9.11 -6.84 21.13
CA MET A 366 -9.42 -7.64 19.93
C MET A 366 -8.71 -9.00 19.93
N ASP A 367 -7.49 -9.04 20.43
CA ASP A 367 -6.76 -10.28 20.63
C ASP A 367 -7.43 -11.23 21.62
N GLU A 368 -8.08 -10.72 22.66
CA GLU A 368 -8.80 -11.54 23.63
C GLU A 368 -10.04 -12.18 23.01
N THR A 369 -10.80 -11.41 22.23
CA THR A 369 -11.99 -11.92 21.54
C THR A 369 -11.61 -12.96 20.49
N THR A 370 -10.51 -12.72 19.77
CA THR A 370 -10.08 -13.61 18.69
C THR A 370 -9.32 -14.86 19.13
N ARG A 371 -8.98 -14.99 20.42
CA ARG A 371 -8.52 -16.26 21.02
C ARG A 371 -9.66 -17.24 21.31
N ILE A 372 -10.90 -16.77 21.35
CA ILE A 372 -12.08 -17.62 21.60
C ILE A 372 -12.26 -18.56 20.40
N ARG A 373 -12.30 -19.87 20.65
CA ARG A 373 -12.39 -20.91 19.61
C ARG A 373 -13.82 -21.24 19.16
N ASP A 374 -14.70 -20.25 19.25
CA ASP A 374 -16.04 -20.32 18.68
C ASP A 374 -16.12 -19.37 17.49
N LEU A 375 -16.60 -19.86 16.35
CA LEU A 375 -16.64 -19.09 15.12
C LEU A 375 -17.57 -17.88 15.25
N LYS A 376 -18.78 -18.07 15.78
CA LYS A 376 -19.81 -17.02 15.78
C LYS A 376 -19.44 -15.86 16.71
N THR A 377 -18.66 -16.12 17.75
CA THR A 377 -18.15 -15.08 18.66
C THR A 377 -16.71 -14.66 18.38
N ASN A 378 -16.11 -15.04 17.25
CA ASN A 378 -14.74 -14.69 16.89
C ASN A 378 -14.70 -13.86 15.60
N PRO A 379 -14.45 -12.54 15.67
CA PRO A 379 -14.56 -11.67 14.51
C PRO A 379 -13.52 -11.98 13.43
N ALA A 380 -12.29 -12.34 13.82
CA ALA A 380 -11.25 -12.70 12.85
C ALA A 380 -11.54 -14.03 12.15
N ALA A 381 -12.12 -15.01 12.86
CA ALA A 381 -12.52 -16.27 12.27
C ALA A 381 -13.70 -16.10 11.30
N LEU A 382 -14.66 -15.21 11.61
CA LEU A 382 -15.73 -14.82 10.69
C LEU A 382 -15.18 -14.22 9.40
N LEU A 383 -14.20 -13.30 9.51
CA LEU A 383 -13.52 -12.75 8.34
C LEU A 383 -12.79 -13.84 7.54
N ALA A 384 -11.96 -14.65 8.21
CA ALA A 384 -11.17 -15.69 7.55
C ALA A 384 -12.04 -16.73 6.83
N LEU A 385 -13.13 -17.19 7.47
CA LEU A 385 -14.09 -18.10 6.82
C LEU A 385 -14.80 -17.43 5.66
N SER A 386 -15.20 -16.16 5.80
CA SER A 386 -15.86 -15.41 4.73
C SER A 386 -14.95 -15.23 3.53
N TRP A 387 -13.66 -14.92 3.75
CA TRP A 387 -12.68 -14.84 2.68
C TRP A 387 -12.51 -16.20 2.01
N TYR A 388 -12.33 -17.27 2.80
CA TYR A 388 -12.12 -18.62 2.27
C TYR A 388 -13.31 -19.07 1.43
N TRP A 389 -14.53 -18.77 1.89
CA TRP A 389 -15.73 -18.97 1.11
C TRP A 389 -15.73 -18.15 -0.17
N ALA A 390 -15.53 -16.83 -0.09
CA ALA A 390 -15.67 -15.92 -1.22
C ALA A 390 -14.68 -16.24 -2.34
N THR A 391 -13.47 -16.70 -1.99
CA THR A 391 -12.35 -16.99 -2.88
C THR A 391 -12.22 -18.47 -3.25
N ASP A 392 -13.19 -19.31 -2.89
CA ASP A 392 -13.17 -20.76 -3.07
C ASP A 392 -11.92 -21.45 -2.46
N GLY A 393 -11.30 -20.81 -1.46
CA GLY A 393 -10.08 -21.25 -0.80
C GLY A 393 -8.82 -21.19 -1.67
N ASN A 394 -8.87 -20.56 -2.84
CA ASN A 394 -7.76 -20.51 -3.81
C ASN A 394 -7.50 -19.10 -4.39
N GLY A 395 -8.10 -18.07 -3.81
CA GLY A 395 -7.91 -16.70 -4.28
C GLY A 395 -8.70 -16.36 -5.54
N SER A 396 -9.81 -17.07 -5.84
CA SER A 396 -10.60 -16.85 -7.07
C SER A 396 -11.24 -15.46 -7.20
N LYS A 397 -11.26 -14.68 -6.12
CA LYS A 397 -11.80 -13.33 -6.05
C LYS A 397 -10.88 -12.38 -5.31
N ASP A 398 -10.95 -11.12 -5.71
CA ASP A 398 -10.30 -9.99 -5.07
C ASP A 398 -11.14 -9.45 -3.90
N MET A 399 -10.48 -8.93 -2.87
CA MET A 399 -11.14 -8.19 -1.79
C MET A 399 -11.12 -6.69 -2.09
N VAL A 400 -12.29 -6.06 -2.11
CA VAL A 400 -12.41 -4.59 -2.25
C VAL A 400 -12.82 -3.97 -0.93
N VAL A 401 -11.93 -3.22 -0.29
CA VAL A 401 -12.15 -2.56 0.99
C VAL A 401 -12.65 -1.14 0.76
N LEU A 402 -13.85 -0.82 1.28
CA LEU A 402 -14.54 0.45 1.06
C LEU A 402 -14.83 1.14 2.39
N PRO A 403 -13.88 1.90 2.95
CA PRO A 403 -14.15 2.73 4.11
C PRO A 403 -15.02 3.93 3.74
N TYR A 404 -16.10 4.16 4.50
CA TYR A 404 -16.92 5.37 4.41
C TYR A 404 -16.53 6.35 5.51
N LYS A 405 -15.24 6.69 5.52
CA LYS A 405 -14.65 7.69 6.41
C LYS A 405 -13.33 8.16 5.81
N ASP A 406 -13.16 9.47 5.68
CA ASP A 406 -11.97 10.06 5.06
C ASP A 406 -10.68 9.71 5.81
N SER A 407 -10.70 9.72 7.14
CA SER A 407 -9.52 9.39 7.95
C SER A 407 -9.07 7.92 7.81
N LEU A 408 -9.92 7.04 7.28
CA LEU A 408 -9.57 5.64 7.01
C LEU A 408 -9.14 5.39 5.55
N LEU A 409 -8.89 6.45 4.76
CA LEU A 409 -8.47 6.38 3.36
C LEU A 409 -7.28 5.43 3.13
N LEU A 410 -6.29 5.46 4.03
CA LEU A 410 -5.07 4.65 3.88
C LEU A 410 -5.21 3.22 4.41
N PHE A 411 -6.37 2.85 4.96
CA PHE A 411 -6.58 1.51 5.51
C PHE A 411 -6.46 0.42 4.44
N SER A 412 -7.03 0.63 3.25
CA SER A 412 -6.89 -0.32 2.14
C SER A 412 -5.43 -0.51 1.72
N ARG A 413 -4.63 0.57 1.71
CA ARG A 413 -3.19 0.52 1.38
C ARG A 413 -2.38 -0.21 2.45
N TYR A 414 -2.71 -0.02 3.71
CA TYR A 414 -2.13 -0.81 4.80
C TYR A 414 -2.46 -2.31 4.63
N LEU A 415 -3.73 -2.63 4.36
CA LEU A 415 -4.18 -4.01 4.14
C LEU A 415 -3.59 -4.65 2.89
N GLN A 416 -3.27 -3.88 1.84
CA GLN A 416 -2.56 -4.42 0.67
C GLN A 416 -1.26 -5.10 1.08
N GLN A 417 -0.44 -4.45 1.91
CA GLN A 417 0.77 -5.09 2.38
C GLN A 417 0.45 -6.23 3.35
N LEU A 418 -0.37 -5.99 4.37
CA LEU A 418 -0.65 -6.98 5.40
C LEU A 418 -1.22 -8.29 4.81
N VAL A 419 -2.17 -8.19 3.89
CA VAL A 419 -2.86 -9.34 3.29
C VAL A 419 -2.04 -9.93 2.14
N MET A 420 -1.66 -9.12 1.15
CA MET A 420 -1.08 -9.66 -0.10
C MET A 420 0.34 -10.19 0.11
N GLU A 421 1.17 -9.51 0.91
CA GLU A 421 2.53 -9.98 1.20
C GLU A 421 2.51 -11.22 2.13
N SER A 422 1.48 -11.35 2.98
CA SER A 422 1.30 -12.53 3.83
C SER A 422 0.76 -13.74 3.07
N LEU A 423 -0.22 -13.55 2.19
CA LEU A 423 -0.98 -14.66 1.60
C LEU A 423 -0.57 -15.01 0.17
N GLY A 424 0.07 -14.08 -0.55
CA GLY A 424 0.57 -14.28 -1.91
C GLY A 424 1.79 -15.21 -1.94
N LYS A 425 1.57 -16.51 -2.14
CA LYS A 425 2.60 -17.55 -1.98
C LYS A 425 2.55 -18.61 -3.08
N GLU A 426 3.72 -18.89 -3.65
CA GLU A 426 3.88 -19.90 -4.70
C GLU A 426 3.70 -21.32 -4.14
N TYR A 427 4.28 -21.59 -2.97
CA TYR A 427 4.26 -22.91 -2.32
C TYR A 427 3.50 -22.88 -0.99
N ASP A 428 2.88 -24.01 -0.65
CA ASP A 428 2.31 -24.28 0.67
C ASP A 428 3.37 -24.85 1.64
N LEU A 429 2.98 -25.09 2.90
CA LEU A 429 3.87 -25.61 3.95
C LEU A 429 4.31 -27.07 3.70
N ASP A 430 3.61 -27.81 2.84
CA ASP A 430 3.96 -29.16 2.44
C ASP A 430 4.87 -29.19 1.19
N GLY A 431 5.18 -28.01 0.62
CA GLY A 431 6.03 -27.85 -0.56
C GLY A 431 5.29 -28.01 -1.90
N ASN A 432 3.96 -28.06 -1.90
CA ASN A 432 3.16 -28.13 -3.12
C ASN A 432 3.06 -26.75 -3.78
N LEU A 433 3.08 -26.72 -5.11
CA LEU A 433 2.82 -25.50 -5.89
C LEU A 433 1.32 -25.16 -5.82
N VAL A 434 0.97 -24.03 -5.19
CA VAL A 434 -0.42 -23.60 -4.95
C VAL A 434 -0.76 -22.24 -5.55
N ASN A 435 0.21 -21.35 -5.74
CA ASN A 435 -0.01 -19.98 -6.27
C ASN A 435 -1.16 -19.23 -5.56
N GLN A 436 -1.17 -19.30 -4.23
CA GLN A 436 -2.19 -18.68 -3.39
C GLN A 436 -2.07 -17.15 -3.36
N GLY A 437 -3.16 -16.49 -2.99
CA GLY A 437 -3.20 -15.05 -2.77
C GLY A 437 -4.60 -14.53 -2.44
N LEU A 438 -4.66 -13.30 -1.97
CA LEU A 438 -5.89 -12.52 -1.85
C LEU A 438 -5.55 -11.07 -2.21
N ALA A 439 -5.84 -10.67 -3.44
CA ALA A 439 -5.57 -9.30 -3.88
C ALA A 439 -6.50 -8.33 -3.14
N VAL A 440 -5.94 -7.18 -2.73
CA VAL A 440 -6.67 -6.14 -2.02
C VAL A 440 -6.69 -4.86 -2.83
N TYR A 441 -7.89 -4.33 -3.04
CA TYR A 441 -8.11 -3.03 -3.66
C TYR A 441 -9.00 -2.19 -2.74
N GLY A 442 -9.03 -0.88 -2.97
CA GLY A 442 -9.91 0.00 -2.21
C GLY A 442 -9.38 1.40 -2.12
N ASN A 443 -10.30 2.35 -1.98
CA ASN A 443 -10.00 3.75 -1.72
C ASN A 443 -10.96 4.27 -0.65
N LYS A 444 -12.03 4.98 -0.99
CA LYS A 444 -13.04 5.41 -0.01
C LYS A 444 -14.42 5.66 -0.63
N GLY A 445 -15.45 5.39 0.16
CA GLY A 445 -16.82 5.80 -0.10
C GLY A 445 -17.09 7.23 0.42
N SER A 446 -17.94 8.02 -0.24
CA SER A 446 -18.69 7.73 -1.47
C SER A 446 -17.91 8.02 -2.76
N THR A 447 -16.66 8.52 -2.69
CA THR A 447 -15.86 8.91 -3.87
C THR A 447 -15.80 7.81 -4.93
N ASP A 448 -15.62 6.55 -4.51
CA ASP A 448 -15.48 5.42 -5.45
C ASP A 448 -16.77 5.07 -6.20
N GLN A 449 -17.93 5.52 -5.72
CA GLN A 449 -19.20 5.42 -6.47
C GLN A 449 -19.12 6.12 -7.82
N HIS A 450 -18.25 7.13 -7.92
CA HIS A 450 -17.99 7.89 -9.13
C HIS A 450 -16.72 7.43 -9.87
N ALA A 451 -16.14 6.28 -9.49
CA ALA A 451 -14.97 5.69 -10.12
C ALA A 451 -15.26 4.26 -10.58
N TYR A 452 -15.09 3.27 -9.70
CA TYR A 452 -15.07 1.86 -10.07
C TYR A 452 -16.20 1.01 -9.48
N ILE A 453 -17.13 1.60 -8.70
CA ILE A 453 -18.32 0.85 -8.23
C ILE A 453 -19.17 0.32 -9.40
N GLN A 454 -19.15 0.95 -10.58
CA GLN A 454 -19.78 0.42 -11.79
C GLN A 454 -19.23 -0.98 -12.14
N GLN A 455 -17.90 -1.18 -12.08
CA GLN A 455 -17.26 -2.49 -12.26
C GLN A 455 -17.71 -3.46 -11.16
N LEU A 456 -17.80 -2.99 -9.90
CA LEU A 456 -18.24 -3.84 -8.80
C LEU A 456 -19.73 -4.23 -8.88
N ARG A 457 -20.55 -3.45 -9.57
CA ARG A 457 -21.97 -3.74 -9.71
C ARG A 457 -22.24 -4.66 -10.89
N GLU A 458 -21.76 -4.27 -12.07
CA GLU A 458 -22.18 -4.85 -13.37
C GLU A 458 -21.05 -5.57 -14.10
N GLY A 459 -19.80 -5.37 -13.68
CA GLY A 459 -18.64 -5.99 -14.29
C GLY A 459 -18.48 -7.47 -13.92
N VAL A 460 -17.31 -8.00 -14.28
CA VAL A 460 -16.91 -9.39 -14.02
C VAL A 460 -17.02 -9.71 -12.52
N PRO A 461 -17.64 -10.84 -12.10
CA PRO A 461 -17.82 -11.23 -10.70
C PRO A 461 -16.55 -11.75 -9.99
N ASN A 462 -15.41 -11.09 -10.19
CA ASN A 462 -14.11 -11.50 -9.64
C ASN A 462 -13.75 -10.83 -8.31
N PHE A 463 -14.73 -10.35 -7.53
CA PHE A 463 -14.49 -9.68 -6.25
C PHE A 463 -15.59 -9.95 -5.21
N PHE A 464 -15.28 -9.67 -3.96
CA PHE A 464 -16.23 -9.42 -2.88
C PHE A 464 -15.89 -8.09 -2.18
N ALA A 465 -16.88 -7.45 -1.57
CA ALA A 465 -16.69 -6.16 -0.91
C ALA A 465 -16.58 -6.29 0.61
N THR A 466 -15.73 -5.47 1.22
CA THR A 466 -15.68 -5.27 2.68
C THR A 466 -15.90 -3.80 2.97
N PHE A 467 -17.07 -3.46 3.49
CA PHE A 467 -17.42 -2.10 3.89
C PHE A 467 -16.84 -1.82 5.28
N ILE A 468 -16.22 -0.65 5.47
CA ILE A 468 -15.89 -0.13 6.81
C ILE A 468 -16.85 1.02 7.11
N GLU A 469 -17.77 0.79 8.03
CA GLU A 469 -18.78 1.75 8.49
C GLU A 469 -18.34 2.41 9.80
N VAL A 470 -18.54 3.72 9.93
CA VAL A 470 -18.28 4.46 11.16
C VAL A 470 -19.58 5.10 11.61
N LEU A 471 -20.08 4.74 12.79
CA LEU A 471 -21.39 5.21 13.27
C LEU A 471 -21.37 6.67 13.71
N ARG A 472 -20.26 7.14 14.27
CA ARG A 472 -20.10 8.54 14.70
C ARG A 472 -19.43 9.36 13.60
N ASP A 473 -20.22 10.21 12.97
CA ASP A 473 -19.75 11.12 11.93
C ASP A 473 -18.82 12.20 12.47
N ARG A 474 -19.19 12.79 13.62
CA ARG A 474 -18.50 13.92 14.26
C ARG A 474 -18.48 13.79 15.79
N PRO A 475 -17.60 14.52 16.48
CA PRO A 475 -17.71 14.66 17.94
C PRO A 475 -19.09 15.19 18.34
N PRO A 476 -19.66 14.73 19.47
CA PRO A 476 -20.97 15.19 19.94
C PRO A 476 -21.08 16.72 19.99
N GLY A 477 -22.25 17.25 19.61
CA GLY A 477 -22.53 18.70 19.64
C GLY A 477 -22.01 19.48 18.43
N HIS A 478 -21.50 18.80 17.40
CA HIS A 478 -21.00 19.40 16.15
C HIS A 478 -21.86 19.03 14.94
N ASP A 479 -23.08 18.57 15.20
CA ASP A 479 -24.05 18.19 14.17
C ASP A 479 -24.52 19.45 13.45
N TRP A 480 -24.46 19.40 12.12
CA TRP A 480 -24.95 20.45 11.25
C TRP A 480 -25.95 19.84 10.29
N GLU A 481 -27.20 20.27 10.40
CA GLU A 481 -28.25 19.90 9.45
C GLU A 481 -28.04 20.66 8.14
N LEU A 482 -27.95 19.91 7.04
CA LEU A 482 -27.98 20.47 5.69
C LEU A 482 -29.41 20.87 5.31
N GLU A 483 -30.36 20.04 5.73
CA GLU A 483 -31.80 20.14 5.51
C GLU A 483 -32.51 19.62 6.78
N PRO A 484 -33.79 19.97 7.03
CA PRO A 484 -34.48 19.58 8.26
C PRO A 484 -34.37 18.07 8.55
N GLY A 485 -33.66 17.73 9.62
CA GLY A 485 -33.44 16.34 10.06
C GLY A 485 -32.43 15.52 9.24
N VAL A 486 -31.60 16.15 8.40
CA VAL A 486 -30.58 15.46 7.58
C VAL A 486 -29.23 16.17 7.68
N THR A 487 -28.19 15.41 8.05
CA THR A 487 -26.79 15.86 8.12
C THR A 487 -25.97 15.32 6.94
N CYS A 488 -24.72 15.81 6.78
CA CYS A 488 -23.77 15.17 5.87
C CYS A 488 -23.51 13.69 6.22
N GLY A 489 -23.54 13.35 7.51
CA GLY A 489 -23.36 12.00 8.00
C GLY A 489 -24.46 11.07 7.53
N ASP A 490 -25.71 11.51 7.61
CA ASP A 490 -26.87 10.76 7.11
C ASP A 490 -26.78 10.47 5.61
N TYR A 491 -26.29 11.42 4.81
CA TYR A 491 -25.99 11.17 3.39
C TYR A 491 -24.90 10.11 3.23
N LEU A 492 -23.81 10.20 3.99
CA LEU A 492 -22.71 9.23 3.88
C LEU A 492 -23.17 7.82 4.27
N PHE A 493 -23.94 7.69 5.34
CA PHE A 493 -24.60 6.46 5.75
C PHE A 493 -25.53 5.94 4.64
N GLY A 494 -26.42 6.78 4.11
CA GLY A 494 -27.32 6.43 3.01
C GLY A 494 -26.57 5.94 1.77
N MET A 495 -25.44 6.57 1.45
CA MET A 495 -24.57 6.19 0.33
C MET A 495 -23.88 4.84 0.55
N LEU A 496 -23.44 4.53 1.78
CA LEU A 496 -22.92 3.21 2.14
C LEU A 496 -24.00 2.16 1.95
N GLN A 497 -25.15 2.35 2.60
CA GLN A 497 -26.23 1.37 2.61
C GLN A 497 -26.82 1.16 1.22
N GLY A 498 -26.95 2.24 0.44
CA GLY A 498 -27.35 2.18 -0.97
C GLY A 498 -26.39 1.37 -1.83
N THR A 499 -25.07 1.57 -1.66
CA THR A 499 -24.05 0.79 -2.38
C THR A 499 -24.08 -0.67 -1.98
N ARG A 500 -24.11 -0.95 -0.67
CA ARG A 500 -24.20 -2.31 -0.10
C ARG A 500 -25.43 -3.04 -0.66
N GLN A 501 -26.57 -2.36 -0.73
CA GLN A 501 -27.81 -2.92 -1.29
C GLN A 501 -27.72 -3.12 -2.81
N ALA A 502 -27.15 -2.19 -3.56
CA ALA A 502 -27.00 -2.30 -5.01
C ALA A 502 -26.08 -3.45 -5.42
N LEU A 503 -24.99 -3.67 -4.67
CA LEU A 503 -24.11 -4.83 -4.83
C LEU A 503 -24.85 -6.13 -4.53
N TYR A 504 -25.52 -6.19 -3.38
CA TYR A 504 -26.27 -7.37 -2.97
C TYR A 504 -27.40 -7.74 -3.96
N ALA A 505 -28.12 -6.76 -4.50
CA ALA A 505 -29.14 -6.99 -5.55
C ALA A 505 -28.56 -7.59 -6.85
N ASN A 506 -27.27 -7.38 -7.11
CA ASN A 506 -26.54 -8.02 -8.22
C ASN A 506 -25.77 -9.27 -7.78
N LYS A 507 -26.19 -9.89 -6.67
CA LYS A 507 -25.62 -11.13 -6.12
C LYS A 507 -24.12 -11.00 -5.81
N ARG A 508 -23.67 -9.80 -5.43
CA ARG A 508 -22.30 -9.55 -4.99
C ARG A 508 -22.22 -9.76 -3.48
N GLU A 509 -21.27 -10.58 -3.06
CA GLU A 509 -21.04 -10.90 -1.65
C GLU A 509 -20.37 -9.72 -0.95
N SER A 510 -20.73 -9.49 0.31
CA SER A 510 -20.10 -8.44 1.10
C SER A 510 -20.05 -8.74 2.60
N ILE A 511 -19.04 -8.15 3.24
CA ILE A 511 -18.86 -8.08 4.69
C ILE A 511 -19.03 -6.61 5.09
N THR A 512 -19.62 -6.35 6.26
CA THR A 512 -19.59 -5.00 6.87
C THR A 512 -18.86 -5.08 8.20
N VAL A 513 -17.81 -4.28 8.34
CA VAL A 513 -17.10 -4.03 9.60
C VAL A 513 -17.54 -2.65 10.07
N THR A 514 -18.30 -2.61 11.15
CA THR A 514 -18.81 -1.35 11.71
C THR A 514 -18.02 -1.00 12.96
N VAL A 515 -17.65 0.28 13.09
CA VAL A 515 -17.01 0.82 14.28
C VAL A 515 -17.81 2.01 14.81
N ASN A 516 -17.81 2.19 16.13
CA ASN A 516 -18.52 3.32 16.75
C ASN A 516 -17.91 4.67 16.33
N GLU A 517 -16.60 4.80 16.37
CA GLU A 517 -15.87 6.01 15.97
C GLU A 517 -14.43 5.68 15.58
N VAL A 518 -13.73 6.61 14.95
CA VAL A 518 -12.29 6.44 14.68
C VAL A 518 -11.51 7.05 15.84
N ASN A 519 -10.99 6.20 16.72
CA ASN A 519 -10.16 6.58 17.86
C ASN A 519 -9.00 5.58 18.02
N PRO A 520 -8.02 5.84 18.91
CA PRO A 520 -6.86 4.97 19.10
C PRO A 520 -7.21 3.51 19.40
N ILE A 521 -8.19 3.27 20.29
CA ILE A 521 -8.67 1.92 20.64
C ILE A 521 -9.21 1.20 19.40
N THR A 522 -10.12 1.83 18.67
CA THR A 522 -10.74 1.21 17.49
C THR A 522 -9.72 0.95 16.38
N VAL A 523 -8.81 1.88 16.10
CA VAL A 523 -7.76 1.68 15.08
C VAL A 523 -6.83 0.54 15.48
N GLY A 524 -6.44 0.47 16.76
CA GLY A 524 -5.67 -0.66 17.29
C GLY A 524 -6.40 -1.99 17.14
N ALA A 525 -7.70 -2.02 17.44
CA ALA A 525 -8.54 -3.19 17.26
C ALA A 525 -8.69 -3.60 15.78
N LEU A 526 -8.87 -2.65 14.85
CA LEU A 526 -8.93 -2.94 13.42
C LEU A 526 -7.63 -3.56 12.90
N ILE A 527 -6.48 -3.03 13.30
CA ILE A 527 -5.18 -3.62 12.94
C ILE A 527 -5.11 -5.07 13.46
N ALA A 528 -5.38 -5.28 14.75
CA ALA A 528 -5.33 -6.60 15.36
C ALA A 528 -6.29 -7.61 14.73
N LEU A 529 -7.50 -7.17 14.37
CA LEU A 529 -8.53 -7.97 13.72
C LEU A 529 -8.02 -8.54 12.40
N TYR A 530 -7.45 -7.70 11.55
CA TYR A 530 -6.97 -8.12 10.24
C TYR A 530 -5.66 -8.91 10.31
N GLU A 531 -4.75 -8.59 11.24
CA GLU A 531 -3.56 -9.42 11.50
C GLU A 531 -3.96 -10.85 11.87
N ARG A 532 -4.94 -10.99 12.75
CA ARG A 532 -5.46 -12.30 13.15
C ARG A 532 -6.19 -13.00 12.01
N ALA A 533 -7.03 -12.29 11.26
CA ALA A 533 -7.78 -12.87 10.15
C ALA A 533 -6.83 -13.41 9.07
N VAL A 534 -5.72 -12.69 8.79
CA VAL A 534 -4.65 -13.17 7.91
C VAL A 534 -3.99 -14.44 8.45
N GLY A 535 -3.66 -14.49 9.75
CA GLY A 535 -3.08 -15.67 10.36
C GLY A 535 -3.99 -16.91 10.29
N LEU A 536 -5.28 -16.74 10.59
CA LEU A 536 -6.29 -17.79 10.48
C LEU A 536 -6.47 -18.23 9.02
N TYR A 537 -6.64 -17.30 8.09
CA TYR A 537 -6.80 -17.61 6.68
C TYR A 537 -5.59 -18.34 6.11
N ALA A 538 -4.37 -17.91 6.42
CA ALA A 538 -3.14 -18.57 5.99
C ALA A 538 -3.09 -20.03 6.44
N SER A 539 -3.56 -20.34 7.66
CA SER A 539 -3.68 -21.72 8.12
C SER A 539 -4.76 -22.51 7.35
N LEU A 540 -5.87 -21.88 6.94
CA LEU A 540 -6.91 -22.55 6.15
C LEU A 540 -6.44 -22.94 4.74
N ILE A 541 -5.54 -22.13 4.16
CA ILE A 541 -4.92 -22.36 2.84
C ILE A 541 -3.51 -22.99 2.92
N ASN A 542 -3.05 -23.36 4.12
CA ASN A 542 -1.79 -24.05 4.38
C ASN A 542 -0.50 -23.31 3.94
N VAL A 543 -0.42 -21.98 4.05
CA VAL A 543 0.77 -21.20 3.63
C VAL A 543 1.50 -20.56 4.81
N ASN A 544 2.82 -20.36 4.70
CA ASN A 544 3.57 -19.56 5.66
C ASN A 544 3.26 -18.07 5.48
N ALA A 545 2.49 -17.48 6.39
CA ALA A 545 2.12 -16.06 6.33
C ALA A 545 3.26 -15.08 6.60
N TYR A 546 4.42 -15.54 7.09
CA TYR A 546 5.37 -14.70 7.83
C TYR A 546 6.75 -14.56 7.17
N HIS A 547 7.00 -15.24 6.05
CA HIS A 547 8.14 -14.98 5.16
C HIS A 547 7.75 -14.08 3.97
N GLN A 548 8.73 -13.72 3.12
CA GLN A 548 8.52 -12.91 1.91
C GLN A 548 9.53 -13.25 0.78
N PRO A 549 9.58 -14.50 0.28
CA PRO A 549 10.60 -14.89 -0.70
C PRO A 549 10.51 -14.11 -2.04
N GLY A 550 9.31 -13.69 -2.45
CA GLY A 550 9.08 -13.05 -3.74
C GLY A 550 9.78 -11.69 -3.92
N VAL A 551 9.99 -10.92 -2.85
CA VAL A 551 10.63 -9.59 -2.94
C VAL A 551 12.15 -9.68 -3.15
N GLU A 552 12.78 -10.79 -2.77
CA GLU A 552 14.23 -10.97 -2.89
C GLU A 552 14.67 -11.14 -4.34
N ALA A 553 13.82 -11.74 -5.20
CA ALA A 553 14.09 -11.86 -6.63
C ALA A 553 14.21 -10.49 -7.30
N GLY A 554 13.29 -9.57 -6.99
CA GLY A 554 13.32 -8.20 -7.51
C GLY A 554 14.57 -7.43 -7.08
N LYS A 555 14.95 -7.53 -5.79
CA LYS A 555 16.16 -6.89 -5.26
C LYS A 555 17.42 -7.41 -5.94
N LYS A 556 17.52 -8.72 -6.14
CA LYS A 556 18.66 -9.34 -6.84
C LYS A 556 18.76 -8.86 -8.28
N ALA A 557 17.64 -8.87 -9.02
CA ALA A 557 17.60 -8.41 -10.41
C ALA A 557 18.00 -6.93 -10.54
N ALA A 558 17.52 -6.06 -9.64
CA ALA A 558 17.93 -4.66 -9.60
C ALA A 558 19.45 -4.51 -9.34
N GLY A 559 20.02 -5.31 -8.44
CA GLY A 559 21.46 -5.35 -8.19
C GLY A 559 22.28 -5.75 -9.43
N GLU A 560 21.79 -6.71 -10.22
CA GLU A 560 22.41 -7.13 -11.48
C GLU A 560 22.41 -6.02 -12.53
N VAL A 561 21.30 -5.26 -12.64
CA VAL A 561 21.20 -4.09 -13.53
C VAL A 561 22.20 -3.00 -13.12
N LEU A 562 22.31 -2.69 -11.82
CA LEU A 562 23.29 -1.71 -11.32
C LEU A 562 24.74 -2.16 -11.57
N ALA A 563 25.03 -3.45 -11.42
CA ALA A 563 26.34 -4.01 -11.74
C ALA A 563 26.65 -3.91 -13.25
N LEU A 564 25.66 -4.19 -14.11
CA LEU A 564 25.79 -4.01 -15.55
C LEU A 564 26.02 -2.55 -15.92
N GLN A 565 25.29 -1.62 -15.30
CA GLN A 565 25.49 -0.19 -15.51
C GLN A 565 26.92 0.26 -15.20
N LYS A 566 27.50 -0.24 -14.10
CA LYS A 566 28.91 0.03 -13.77
C LYS A 566 29.88 -0.50 -14.83
N ARG A 567 29.64 -1.71 -15.37
CA ARG A 567 30.45 -2.27 -16.47
C ARG A 567 30.32 -1.46 -17.75
N VAL A 568 29.11 -1.05 -18.10
CA VAL A 568 28.85 -0.17 -19.26
C VAL A 568 29.62 1.14 -19.12
N LEU A 569 29.57 1.78 -17.96
CA LEU A 569 30.34 3.00 -17.68
C LEU A 569 31.86 2.77 -17.79
N SER A 570 32.37 1.65 -17.28
CA SER A 570 33.79 1.29 -17.41
C SER A 570 34.19 1.16 -18.88
N VAL A 571 33.42 0.43 -19.68
CA VAL A 571 33.67 0.24 -21.12
C VAL A 571 33.69 1.57 -21.87
N LEU A 572 32.75 2.46 -21.56
CA LEU A 572 32.64 3.77 -22.21
C LEU A 572 33.78 4.70 -21.79
N ASN A 573 34.17 4.67 -20.50
CA ASN A 573 35.34 5.40 -20.02
C ASN A 573 36.63 4.91 -20.69
N ASP A 574 36.82 3.59 -20.82
CA ASP A 574 38.00 3.02 -21.49
C ASP A 574 38.06 3.41 -22.98
N ALA A 575 36.91 3.42 -23.66
CA ALA A 575 36.80 3.86 -25.05
C ALA A 575 37.11 5.36 -25.22
N SER A 576 36.80 6.18 -24.21
CA SER A 576 37.08 7.62 -24.22
C SER A 576 38.53 7.99 -23.95
N CYS A 577 39.33 7.06 -23.44
CA CYS A 577 40.77 7.22 -23.28
C CYS A 577 41.56 7.05 -24.60
N GLN A 578 40.89 6.64 -25.69
CA GLN A 578 41.52 6.51 -27.01
C GLN A 578 41.47 7.84 -27.78
N GLU A 579 42.51 8.12 -28.59
CA GLU A 579 42.52 9.28 -29.49
C GLU A 579 42.50 8.84 -30.97
N PRO A 580 41.46 9.21 -31.76
CA PRO A 580 40.24 9.91 -31.34
C PRO A 580 39.29 9.03 -30.51
N VAL A 581 38.38 9.65 -29.73
CA VAL A 581 37.37 8.96 -28.92
C VAL A 581 36.60 7.97 -29.78
N GLU A 582 36.51 6.71 -29.34
CA GLU A 582 35.86 5.65 -30.09
C GLU A 582 34.34 5.60 -29.78
N PRO A 583 33.46 5.92 -30.75
CA PRO A 583 32.02 5.72 -30.57
C PRO A 583 31.67 4.24 -30.69
N LEU A 584 30.96 3.70 -29.70
CA LEU A 584 30.61 2.28 -29.64
C LEU A 584 29.14 2.04 -29.95
N THR A 585 28.83 1.04 -30.79
CA THR A 585 27.45 0.53 -30.89
C THR A 585 27.04 -0.20 -29.62
N LEU A 586 25.73 -0.38 -29.42
CA LEU A 586 25.19 -1.15 -28.29
C LEU A 586 25.74 -2.58 -28.23
N GLU A 587 25.90 -3.25 -29.37
CA GLU A 587 26.47 -4.60 -29.45
C GLU A 587 27.96 -4.63 -29.10
N GLN A 588 28.72 -3.59 -29.46
CA GLN A 588 30.12 -3.46 -29.07
C GLN A 588 30.25 -3.23 -27.56
N ILE A 589 29.40 -2.38 -26.99
CA ILE A 589 29.32 -2.19 -25.53
C ILE A 589 28.96 -3.50 -24.86
N ALA A 590 27.95 -4.23 -25.36
CA ALA A 590 27.52 -5.51 -24.82
C ALA A 590 28.63 -6.56 -24.85
N THR A 591 29.38 -6.62 -25.94
CA THR A 591 30.51 -7.54 -26.08
C THR A 591 31.63 -7.19 -25.09
N ARG A 592 32.03 -5.92 -25.01
CA ARG A 592 33.09 -5.45 -24.10
C ARG A 592 32.70 -5.52 -22.62
N ALA A 593 31.42 -5.32 -22.32
CA ALA A 593 30.85 -5.48 -20.97
C ALA A 593 30.60 -6.96 -20.58
N GLN A 594 30.98 -7.91 -21.46
CA GLN A 594 30.82 -9.35 -21.29
C GLN A 594 29.37 -9.78 -21.08
N ALA A 595 28.43 -9.10 -21.75
CA ALA A 595 27.00 -9.33 -21.62
C ALA A 595 26.26 -9.23 -22.99
N PRO A 596 26.66 -10.01 -24.02
CA PRO A 596 26.07 -9.92 -25.37
C PRO A 596 24.57 -10.20 -25.40
N HIS A 597 24.07 -11.05 -24.48
CA HIS A 597 22.64 -11.36 -24.35
C HIS A 597 21.82 -10.28 -23.65
N GLN A 598 22.46 -9.23 -23.11
CA GLN A 598 21.81 -8.15 -22.37
C GLN A 598 21.80 -6.82 -23.14
N VAL A 599 21.92 -6.86 -24.47
CA VAL A 599 21.97 -5.66 -25.32
C VAL A 599 20.74 -4.74 -25.12
N GLU A 600 19.56 -5.32 -24.90
CA GLU A 600 18.35 -4.55 -24.58
C GLU A 600 18.49 -3.79 -23.25
N MET A 601 18.97 -4.46 -22.19
CA MET A 601 19.18 -3.81 -20.90
C MET A 601 20.27 -2.73 -20.98
N ILE A 602 21.32 -2.97 -21.76
CA ILE A 602 22.37 -1.97 -22.02
C ILE A 602 21.79 -0.75 -22.73
N TYR A 603 20.92 -0.96 -23.72
CA TYR A 603 20.20 0.14 -24.36
C TYR A 603 19.38 0.94 -23.34
N LYS A 604 18.62 0.28 -22.46
CA LYS A 604 17.84 0.95 -21.40
C LYS A 604 18.74 1.72 -20.43
N ILE A 605 19.87 1.14 -20.03
CA ILE A 605 20.88 1.79 -19.18
C ILE A 605 21.45 3.03 -19.86
N VAL A 606 21.87 2.93 -21.12
CA VAL A 606 22.40 4.07 -21.90
C VAL A 606 21.34 5.16 -22.02
N ALA A 607 20.12 4.80 -22.43
CA ALA A 607 19.02 5.76 -22.57
C ALA A 607 18.74 6.48 -21.24
N HIS A 608 18.70 5.75 -20.13
CA HIS A 608 18.55 6.32 -18.80
C HIS A 608 19.70 7.27 -18.43
N MET A 609 20.96 6.87 -18.64
CA MET A 609 22.10 7.70 -18.26
C MET A 609 22.25 8.96 -19.13
N VAL A 610 21.94 8.87 -20.43
CA VAL A 610 21.94 10.01 -21.36
C VAL A 610 20.85 11.01 -20.98
N ALA A 611 19.63 10.54 -20.67
CA ALA A 611 18.53 11.40 -20.23
C ALA A 611 18.80 12.11 -18.89
N ASN A 612 19.79 11.65 -18.12
CA ASN A 612 20.20 12.23 -16.84
C ASN A 612 21.57 12.91 -16.91
N ASP A 613 22.01 13.32 -18.10
CA ASP A 613 23.22 14.12 -18.34
C ASP A 613 24.49 13.57 -17.67
N ARG A 614 24.63 12.24 -17.58
CA ARG A 614 25.79 11.59 -16.94
C ARG A 614 27.06 11.60 -17.80
N ALA A 615 27.31 12.72 -18.49
CA ALA A 615 28.41 12.93 -19.44
C ALA A 615 28.49 11.86 -20.55
N LEU A 616 27.32 11.42 -21.01
CA LEU A 616 27.13 10.40 -22.04
C LEU A 616 26.36 10.99 -23.22
N PHE A 617 26.87 10.74 -24.42
CA PHE A 617 26.21 11.13 -25.66
C PHE A 617 25.83 9.89 -26.44
N ALA A 618 24.66 9.94 -27.06
CA ALA A 618 24.16 8.90 -27.95
C ALA A 618 23.74 9.53 -29.28
N GLU A 619 24.27 9.01 -30.39
CA GLU A 619 23.90 9.39 -31.75
C GLU A 619 23.16 8.25 -32.43
N GLY A 620 22.09 8.54 -33.15
CA GLY A 620 21.29 7.56 -33.88
C GLY A 620 19.81 7.90 -33.88
N ASP A 621 19.01 7.03 -34.48
CA ASP A 621 17.56 7.14 -34.49
C ASP A 621 16.96 6.39 -33.28
N CYS A 622 16.16 7.08 -32.47
CA CYS A 622 15.45 6.49 -31.34
C CYS A 622 14.41 5.44 -31.79
N GLY A 623 13.89 5.53 -33.01
CA GLY A 623 13.06 4.50 -33.65
C GLY A 623 13.84 3.27 -34.12
N SER A 624 15.18 3.35 -34.15
CA SER A 624 16.07 2.27 -34.56
C SER A 624 17.25 2.13 -33.58
N PRO A 625 17.05 1.47 -32.41
CA PRO A 625 18.07 1.33 -31.38
C PRO A 625 19.42 0.78 -31.89
N LYS A 626 19.41 -0.04 -32.94
CA LYS A 626 20.65 -0.56 -33.58
C LYS A 626 21.54 0.51 -34.20
N SER A 627 20.99 1.65 -34.54
CA SER A 627 21.75 2.78 -35.08
C SER A 627 22.48 3.58 -33.99
N VAL A 628 22.18 3.31 -32.70
CA VAL A 628 22.72 4.06 -31.58
C VAL A 628 24.21 3.77 -31.39
N LYS A 629 25.01 4.83 -31.41
CA LYS A 629 26.41 4.85 -31.00
C LYS A 629 26.57 5.72 -29.77
N VAL A 630 27.37 5.27 -28.81
CA VAL A 630 27.54 5.90 -27.50
C VAL A 630 29.00 6.23 -27.25
N PHE A 631 29.24 7.40 -26.65
CA PHE A 631 30.56 7.83 -26.21
C PHE A 631 30.44 8.76 -24.99
N THR A 632 31.52 8.90 -24.22
CA THR A 632 31.61 9.87 -23.11
C THR A 632 32.42 11.10 -23.55
N GLY A 633 32.12 12.27 -23.00
CA GLY A 633 32.89 13.49 -23.29
C GLY A 633 32.38 14.76 -22.61
N GLU A 634 33.16 15.84 -22.72
CA GLU A 634 32.69 17.21 -22.48
C GLU A 634 32.10 17.76 -23.79
N TRP A 635 30.93 18.39 -23.71
CA TRP A 635 30.20 18.94 -24.86
C TRP A 635 31.09 19.82 -25.77
N GLU A 636 31.97 20.64 -25.19
CA GLU A 636 32.93 21.48 -25.90
C GLU A 636 33.94 20.71 -26.77
N ARG A 637 34.42 19.54 -26.33
CA ARG A 637 35.35 18.69 -27.13
C ARG A 637 34.65 18.12 -28.37
N TYR A 638 33.38 17.76 -28.23
CA TYR A 638 32.59 17.21 -29.32
C TYR A 638 32.14 18.30 -30.32
N ARG A 639 31.79 19.49 -29.83
CA ARG A 639 31.53 20.67 -30.69
C ARG A 639 32.73 21.02 -31.57
N GLN A 640 33.95 21.00 -31.02
CA GLN A 640 35.19 21.23 -31.79
C GLN A 640 35.49 20.11 -32.80
N MET A 641 35.05 18.87 -32.52
CA MET A 641 35.21 17.74 -33.44
C MET A 641 34.24 17.84 -34.63
N LEU A 642 32.97 18.20 -34.38
CA LEU A 642 31.97 18.43 -35.44
C LEU A 642 32.28 19.63 -36.32
N GLU A 643 32.87 20.70 -35.77
CA GLU A 643 33.32 21.86 -36.56
C GLU A 643 34.42 21.50 -37.59
N ARG A 644 35.08 20.35 -37.45
CA ARG A 644 36.12 19.86 -38.36
C ARG A 644 35.63 18.88 -39.45
N THR A 645 34.37 18.43 -39.44
CA THR A 645 33.96 17.29 -40.30
C THR A 645 32.60 17.43 -41.02
N PHE A 646 32.26 18.65 -41.48
CA PHE A 646 31.12 19.03 -42.37
C PHE A 646 29.97 19.81 -41.70
N ARG A 647 29.67 20.96 -42.33
CA ARG A 647 28.40 21.69 -42.25
C ARG A 647 27.26 20.81 -42.78
N PHE A 648 26.22 20.57 -41.99
CA PHE A 648 24.81 20.84 -42.34
C PHE A 648 23.95 20.83 -41.05
N LYS A 649 23.02 21.78 -40.98
CA LYS A 649 22.21 22.17 -39.82
C LYS A 649 21.22 21.11 -39.36
N TYR A 650 21.07 20.98 -38.04
CA TYR A 650 19.80 21.22 -37.35
C TYR A 650 20.08 21.99 -36.06
N ALA A 651 19.83 23.29 -36.10
CA ALA A 651 19.69 24.10 -34.89
C ALA A 651 18.24 23.96 -34.40
N PRO A 652 17.99 23.83 -33.09
CA PRO A 652 16.67 24.16 -32.56
C PRO A 652 16.45 25.66 -32.80
N LYS A 653 15.29 26.02 -33.34
CA LYS A 653 14.83 27.41 -33.29
C LYS A 653 14.70 27.81 -31.82
N MET A 654 15.67 28.54 -31.29
CA MET A 654 15.40 29.50 -30.23
C MET A 654 14.84 30.74 -30.94
N ASP A 655 13.52 30.91 -30.87
CA ASP A 655 12.90 32.18 -31.21
C ASP A 655 13.24 33.19 -30.08
N SER A 656 13.99 34.22 -30.48
CA SER A 656 14.03 35.59 -29.96
C SER A 656 13.86 35.80 -28.45
N LEU A 657 14.97 35.99 -27.74
CA LEU A 657 15.06 36.99 -26.67
C LEU A 657 15.82 38.20 -27.23
N GLU A 658 15.09 39.29 -27.49
CA GLU A 658 15.71 40.60 -27.70
C GLU A 658 16.39 41.08 -26.42
N PRO A 659 17.54 41.77 -26.50
CA PRO A 659 18.17 42.43 -25.38
C PRO A 659 17.57 43.83 -25.19
N TYR A 660 17.04 44.12 -24.01
CA TYR A 660 16.86 45.50 -23.55
C TYR A 660 17.95 45.82 -22.52
N GLU A 661 18.90 46.66 -22.93
CA GLU A 661 19.66 47.53 -22.03
C GLU A 661 18.97 48.90 -21.99
N MET A 662 18.29 49.19 -20.88
CA MET A 662 18.43 50.39 -20.03
C MET A 662 17.53 50.25 -18.80
#